data_AF-A0AAX2A8V1-F1
#
_entry.id   AF-A0AAX2A8V1-F1
#
_cell.length_a   1.000
_cell.length_b   1.000
_cell.length_c   1.000
_cell.angle_alpha   90.00
_cell.angle_beta   90.00
_cell.angle_gamma   90.00
#
_symmetry.space_group_name_H-M   'P 1'
#
loop_
_entity.id
_entity.type
_entity.pdbx_description
1 polymer ?
#
loop_
_entity_poly.entity_id
_entity_poly.type
_entity_poly.pdbx_seq_one_letter_code
_entity_poly.pdbx_strand_id
1 'polypeptide(L)'
;MFEHFLAQIWHTILYIKGFKIKLEKTIDNNNRHLVIFIHGLTGSKDTFKNENDEYFSEFFSNKIKSVADIAYFVYPSSANIKKYISTLLAKIPKVNKYFVKKYNEDLEVIINHLSELVSLEIPNYEKISFIGHSMGGLIAKGVLINHLNHLNKFNFYITLATPHRGGNFAKIGSFFNNHITALKKDSPFLLKLDTDYEVKINKINTHYYRAIFDKYVTRESSHPIHHNIRPTSIECNHTEIAKPIDNYELGELIQHINLLLEDFLNLKDISFSNNFKESNLFQGIGYSIVDIQHQNNDNYVLLSKFDKTRNVLLKLNENFEIDTSFSNNGIFEYSEYENIDLKKILFDDEFIYIIGHIVINKYFSICILKLKKSNSSFSIKFYDEQFADHRYAMDSIMNLNNDIFTVGKSFKNEQLYLTKIKSNGNIDTIFEENLNNNNFMDNVWLNTIIQKDNYIIVAGRDNNHSAYIDKFFDNGQIDLNFGNNGKVIIKGFLRVEKLAFDSKDNIFIVGVQNEARVVKIKKDGNIDLGFGNNGIFDCIANERTEAVDILVLENDDFIISGHEYDGNSYQNALVAYCKKDGILNEKYFNNGILSFTNNNKCSAKKTMLIKNDLYVFTEYNISYGHNNRIKTSINKFALQVF
;
A
#
# COMPACT_ATOMS: atom_id res chain seq x y z
N MET A 1 -46.60 -17.40 -35.28
CA MET A 1 -46.50 -16.50 -36.46
C MET A 1 -45.79 -15.19 -36.12
N PHE A 2 -46.29 -14.39 -35.17
CA PHE A 2 -45.67 -13.10 -34.76
C PHE A 2 -44.22 -13.23 -34.24
N GLU A 3 -43.91 -14.22 -33.39
CA GLU A 3 -42.55 -14.44 -32.92
C GLU A 3 -41.59 -14.93 -34.01
N HIS A 4 -42.09 -15.69 -35.00
CA HIS A 4 -41.28 -16.14 -36.13
C HIS A 4 -40.92 -14.98 -37.06
N PHE A 5 -41.86 -14.06 -37.28
CA PHE A 5 -41.64 -12.81 -38.00
C PHE A 5 -40.62 -11.90 -37.27
N LEU A 6 -40.72 -11.78 -35.94
CA LEU A 6 -39.73 -11.04 -35.14
C LEU A 6 -38.35 -11.73 -35.16
N ALA A 7 -38.28 -13.06 -35.20
CA ALA A 7 -37.04 -13.80 -35.35
C ALA A 7 -36.38 -13.56 -36.73
N GLN A 8 -37.15 -13.45 -37.81
CA GLN A 8 -36.60 -13.14 -39.13
C GLN A 8 -36.08 -11.69 -39.18
N ILE A 9 -36.86 -10.72 -38.68
CA ILE A 9 -36.42 -9.32 -38.53
C ILE A 9 -35.13 -9.25 -37.69
N TRP A 10 -35.05 -10.06 -36.65
CA TRP A 10 -33.86 -10.16 -35.80
C TRP A 10 -32.60 -10.58 -36.55
N HIS A 11 -32.67 -11.72 -37.27
CA HIS A 11 -31.54 -12.23 -38.04
C HIS A 11 -31.13 -11.24 -39.13
N THR A 12 -32.11 -10.58 -39.75
CA THR A 12 -31.88 -9.53 -40.74
C THR A 12 -31.23 -8.28 -40.11
N ILE A 13 -31.62 -7.85 -38.90
CA ILE A 13 -30.98 -6.70 -38.22
C ILE A 13 -29.53 -7.02 -37.83
N LEU A 14 -29.26 -8.22 -37.30
CA LEU A 14 -27.89 -8.63 -36.97
C LEU A 14 -27.01 -8.74 -38.23
N TYR A 15 -27.57 -9.26 -39.32
CA TYR A 15 -26.89 -9.39 -40.61
C TYR A 15 -26.65 -8.03 -41.28
N ILE A 16 -27.66 -7.15 -41.33
CA ILE A 16 -27.57 -5.82 -41.95
C ILE A 16 -26.71 -4.85 -41.13
N LYS A 17 -26.75 -4.92 -39.79
CA LYS A 17 -25.97 -4.03 -38.92
C LYS A 17 -24.61 -4.61 -38.50
N GLY A 18 -24.25 -5.80 -38.97
CA GLY A 18 -22.91 -6.36 -38.88
C GLY A 18 -22.37 -6.62 -37.47
N PHE A 19 -23.25 -6.77 -36.46
CA PHE A 19 -22.78 -7.02 -35.09
C PHE A 19 -22.25 -8.46 -34.99
N LYS A 20 -20.93 -8.59 -34.83
CA LYS A 20 -20.24 -9.87 -34.60
C LYS A 20 -19.64 -9.88 -33.21
N ILE A 21 -19.84 -10.96 -32.47
CA ILE A 21 -19.06 -11.25 -31.26
C ILE A 21 -17.60 -11.40 -31.71
N LYS A 22 -16.71 -10.61 -31.11
CA LYS A 22 -15.31 -10.52 -31.55
C LYS A 22 -14.39 -10.06 -30.43
N LEU A 23 -13.09 -10.27 -30.63
CA LEU A 23 -12.03 -9.55 -29.94
C LEU A 23 -11.64 -8.34 -30.78
N GLU A 24 -11.75 -7.14 -30.20
CA GLU A 24 -11.29 -5.90 -30.82
C GLU A 24 -9.89 -5.55 -30.28
N LYS A 25 -8.85 -5.82 -31.08
CA LYS A 25 -7.46 -5.50 -30.73
C LYS A 25 -7.21 -4.00 -30.88
N THR A 26 -6.73 -3.35 -29.83
CA THR A 26 -6.39 -1.92 -29.81
C THR A 26 -4.88 -1.68 -29.85
N ILE A 27 -4.10 -2.68 -29.45
CA ILE A 27 -2.65 -2.79 -29.66
C ILE A 27 -2.41 -4.17 -30.27
N ASP A 28 -1.84 -4.22 -31.47
CA ASP A 28 -1.59 -5.44 -32.26
C ASP A 28 -0.21 -5.33 -32.90
N ASN A 29 0.82 -5.28 -32.05
CA ASN A 29 2.22 -5.10 -32.45
C ASN A 29 2.94 -6.45 -32.67
N ASN A 30 2.18 -7.56 -32.73
CA ASN A 30 2.70 -8.93 -32.69
C ASN A 30 3.58 -9.17 -31.45
N ASN A 31 3.10 -8.69 -30.31
CA ASN A 31 3.77 -8.87 -29.04
C ASN A 31 3.65 -10.31 -28.54
N ARG A 32 4.48 -10.68 -27.56
CA ARG A 32 4.54 -12.04 -27.00
C ARG A 32 3.30 -12.41 -26.19
N HIS A 33 2.63 -11.44 -25.60
CA HIS A 33 1.51 -11.64 -24.69
C HIS A 33 0.24 -10.94 -25.16
N LEU A 34 -0.93 -11.46 -24.77
CA LEU A 34 -2.23 -10.85 -25.04
C LEU A 34 -3.00 -10.61 -23.73
N VAL A 35 -3.47 -9.40 -23.50
CA VAL A 35 -4.36 -9.06 -22.38
C VAL A 35 -5.75 -8.74 -22.91
N ILE A 36 -6.74 -9.51 -22.46
CA ILE A 36 -8.14 -9.40 -22.89
C ILE A 36 -8.98 -8.73 -21.79
N PHE A 37 -9.54 -7.58 -22.10
CA PHE A 37 -10.50 -6.87 -21.27
C PHE A 37 -11.93 -7.36 -21.51
N ILE A 38 -12.66 -7.65 -20.43
CA ILE A 38 -14.02 -8.18 -20.50
C ILE A 38 -14.96 -7.33 -19.67
N HIS A 39 -15.94 -6.69 -20.32
CA HIS A 39 -16.90 -5.81 -19.65
C HIS A 39 -17.99 -6.59 -18.90
N GLY A 40 -18.73 -5.90 -18.03
CA GLY A 40 -19.81 -6.46 -17.23
C GLY A 40 -21.20 -6.44 -17.87
N LEU A 41 -22.22 -6.73 -17.05
CA LEU A 41 -23.64 -6.64 -17.40
C LEU A 41 -23.97 -5.20 -17.85
N THR A 42 -24.70 -5.05 -18.94
CA THR A 42 -25.07 -3.75 -19.54
C THR A 42 -23.88 -2.90 -20.04
N GLY A 43 -22.65 -3.44 -20.02
CA GLY A 43 -21.42 -2.75 -20.44
C GLY A 43 -21.11 -2.83 -21.94
N SER A 44 -20.00 -2.19 -22.32
CA SER A 44 -19.38 -2.32 -23.64
C SER A 44 -17.87 -2.09 -23.48
N LYS A 45 -17.10 -1.93 -24.56
CA LYS A 45 -15.70 -1.50 -24.43
C LYS A 45 -15.57 -0.18 -23.64
N ASP A 46 -16.58 0.69 -23.71
CA ASP A 46 -16.62 1.97 -22.98
C ASP A 46 -16.79 1.81 -21.47
N THR A 47 -17.01 0.59 -20.97
CA THR A 47 -16.87 0.27 -19.54
C THR A 47 -15.48 0.62 -19.04
N PHE A 48 -14.46 0.48 -19.91
CA PHE A 48 -13.06 0.76 -19.60
C PHE A 48 -12.59 2.14 -20.05
N LYS A 49 -13.52 3.04 -20.40
CA LYS A 49 -13.21 4.37 -20.92
C LYS A 49 -13.61 5.45 -19.93
N ASN A 50 -12.72 6.41 -19.69
CA ASN A 50 -12.96 7.52 -18.80
C ASN A 50 -13.72 8.67 -19.48
N GLU A 51 -13.93 9.78 -18.76
CA GLU A 51 -14.62 10.95 -19.27
C GLU A 51 -13.81 11.77 -20.30
N ASN A 52 -12.49 11.56 -20.35
CA ASN A 52 -11.58 12.17 -21.32
C ASN A 52 -11.40 11.31 -22.59
N ASP A 53 -12.24 10.30 -22.78
CA ASP A 53 -12.16 9.32 -23.88
C ASP A 53 -10.91 8.43 -23.88
N GLU A 54 -10.20 8.32 -22.76
CA GLU A 54 -9.00 7.47 -22.60
C GLU A 54 -9.40 6.09 -22.06
N TYR A 55 -8.86 5.02 -22.64
CA TYR A 55 -9.09 3.65 -22.21
C TYR A 55 -8.13 3.20 -21.10
N PHE A 56 -8.57 2.28 -20.23
CA PHE A 56 -7.76 1.71 -19.13
C PHE A 56 -6.37 1.24 -19.57
N SER A 57 -6.28 0.58 -20.73
CA SER A 57 -5.01 0.07 -21.26
C SER A 57 -4.02 1.17 -21.66
N GLU A 58 -4.48 2.40 -21.91
CA GLU A 58 -3.62 3.55 -22.19
C GLU A 58 -2.83 4.00 -20.96
N PHE A 59 -3.27 3.61 -19.76
CA PHE A 59 -2.57 3.87 -18.49
C PHE A 59 -1.56 2.77 -18.12
N PHE A 60 -1.36 1.77 -18.97
CA PHE A 60 -0.28 0.80 -18.79
C PHE A 60 1.09 1.41 -19.07
N SER A 61 2.10 0.95 -18.32
CA SER A 61 3.49 1.36 -18.48
C SER A 61 4.03 0.99 -19.86
N ASN A 62 5.03 1.74 -20.33
CA ASN A 62 5.64 1.48 -21.63
C ASN A 62 6.26 0.07 -21.70
N LYS A 63 6.73 -0.47 -20.56
CA LYS A 63 7.24 -1.84 -20.47
C LYS A 63 6.18 -2.85 -20.82
N ILE A 64 5.00 -2.75 -20.20
CA ILE A 64 3.88 -3.66 -20.47
C ILE A 64 3.45 -3.53 -21.94
N LYS A 65 3.28 -2.30 -22.43
CA LYS A 65 2.89 -2.04 -23.84
C LYS A 65 3.91 -2.56 -24.86
N SER A 66 5.18 -2.69 -24.48
CA SER A 66 6.24 -3.24 -25.34
C SER A 66 6.24 -4.76 -25.48
N VAL A 67 5.49 -5.47 -24.62
CA VAL A 67 5.46 -6.95 -24.61
C VAL A 67 4.05 -7.54 -24.66
N ALA A 68 3.00 -6.72 -24.53
CA ALA A 68 1.62 -7.15 -24.47
C ALA A 68 0.73 -6.41 -25.48
N ASP A 69 0.05 -7.18 -26.31
CA ASP A 69 -1.07 -6.73 -27.12
C ASP A 69 -2.35 -6.68 -26.28
N ILE A 70 -3.27 -5.80 -26.65
CA ILE A 70 -4.49 -5.50 -25.89
C ILE A 70 -5.71 -5.75 -26.76
N ALA A 71 -6.67 -6.52 -26.24
CA ALA A 71 -7.96 -6.75 -26.88
C ALA A 71 -9.13 -6.50 -25.93
N TYR A 72 -10.26 -6.06 -26.48
CA TYR A 72 -11.53 -5.94 -25.78
C TYR A 72 -12.52 -6.96 -26.30
N PHE A 73 -13.12 -7.77 -25.41
CA PHE A 73 -14.18 -8.69 -25.79
C PHE A 73 -15.50 -7.92 -25.98
N VAL A 74 -16.01 -7.92 -27.22
CA VAL A 74 -17.23 -7.22 -27.59
C VAL A 74 -18.35 -8.24 -27.76
N TYR A 75 -19.33 -8.19 -26.87
CA TYR A 75 -20.49 -9.09 -26.91
C TYR A 75 -21.81 -8.37 -26.58
N PRO A 76 -22.96 -8.97 -26.93
CA PRO A 76 -24.29 -8.47 -26.59
C PRO A 76 -24.45 -8.22 -25.09
N SER A 77 -24.59 -6.97 -24.71
CA SER A 77 -25.09 -6.57 -23.40
C SER A 77 -26.16 -5.49 -23.59
N SER A 78 -27.12 -5.42 -22.67
CA SER A 78 -28.41 -4.75 -22.90
C SER A 78 -28.38 -3.26 -23.28
N ALA A 79 -27.30 -2.54 -23.00
CA ALA A 79 -27.14 -1.14 -23.41
C ALA A 79 -27.00 -0.96 -24.94
N ASN A 80 -26.38 -1.94 -25.61
CA ASN A 80 -26.17 -1.87 -27.07
C ASN A 80 -27.48 -2.09 -27.85
N ILE A 81 -28.45 -2.83 -27.32
CA ILE A 81 -29.70 -3.20 -28.00
C ILE A 81 -30.49 -1.95 -28.46
N LYS A 82 -30.55 -0.90 -27.63
CA LYS A 82 -31.28 0.34 -27.95
C LYS A 82 -30.69 1.07 -29.16
N LYS A 83 -29.39 0.90 -29.45
CA LYS A 83 -28.70 1.49 -30.61
C LYS A 83 -28.98 0.72 -31.91
N TYR A 84 -29.24 -0.58 -31.81
CA TYR A 84 -29.48 -1.46 -32.97
C TYR A 84 -30.96 -1.57 -33.37
N ILE A 85 -31.91 -1.36 -32.46
CA ILE A 85 -33.34 -1.31 -32.79
C ILE A 85 -33.73 0.12 -33.19
N SER A 86 -34.25 0.30 -34.42
CA SER A 86 -34.76 1.60 -34.87
C SER A 86 -35.77 2.18 -33.86
N THR A 87 -35.71 3.49 -33.61
CA THR A 87 -36.55 4.23 -32.65
C THR A 87 -38.06 4.07 -32.85
N LEU A 88 -38.53 3.60 -34.02
CA LEU A 88 -39.94 3.28 -34.27
C LEU A 88 -40.38 1.91 -33.71
N LEU A 89 -39.60 0.85 -33.92
CA LEU A 89 -39.96 -0.52 -33.48
C LEU A 89 -39.78 -0.72 -31.97
N ALA A 90 -38.82 -0.01 -31.35
CA ALA A 90 -38.56 -0.04 -29.91
C ALA A 90 -39.74 0.51 -29.07
N LYS A 91 -40.64 1.29 -29.67
CA LYS A 91 -41.84 1.86 -29.02
C LYS A 91 -42.97 0.85 -28.83
N ILE A 92 -42.92 -0.31 -29.51
CA ILE A 92 -43.94 -1.35 -29.37
C ILE A 92 -43.54 -2.28 -28.20
N PRO A 93 -44.28 -2.30 -27.08
CA PRO A 93 -43.86 -2.99 -25.85
C PRO A 93 -43.60 -4.49 -26.03
N LYS A 94 -44.43 -5.17 -26.85
CA LYS A 94 -44.28 -6.61 -27.15
C LYS A 94 -43.01 -6.92 -27.96
N VAL A 95 -42.64 -6.03 -28.87
CA VAL A 95 -41.46 -6.16 -29.75
C VAL A 95 -40.19 -5.90 -28.96
N ASN A 96 -40.18 -4.83 -28.17
CA ASN A 96 -39.07 -4.51 -27.26
C ASN A 96 -38.83 -5.65 -26.25
N LYS A 97 -39.90 -6.18 -25.63
CA LYS A 97 -39.83 -7.32 -24.71
C LYS A 97 -39.30 -8.60 -25.38
N TYR A 98 -39.64 -8.85 -26.65
CA TYR A 98 -39.14 -10.00 -27.41
C TYR A 98 -37.64 -9.91 -27.70
N PHE A 99 -37.16 -8.75 -28.20
CA PHE A 99 -35.75 -8.57 -28.54
C PHE A 99 -34.83 -8.52 -27.32
N VAL A 100 -35.27 -7.89 -26.22
CA VAL A 100 -34.54 -7.92 -24.94
C VAL A 100 -34.44 -9.34 -24.38
N LYS A 101 -35.50 -10.17 -24.53
CA LYS A 101 -35.48 -11.58 -24.10
C LYS A 101 -34.54 -12.45 -24.95
N LYS A 102 -34.44 -12.20 -26.26
CA LYS A 102 -33.58 -12.98 -27.18
C LYS A 102 -32.09 -12.63 -27.09
N TYR A 103 -31.75 -11.41 -26.65
CA TYR A 103 -30.35 -10.94 -26.52
C TYR A 103 -29.71 -11.20 -25.15
N ASN A 104 -30.50 -11.65 -24.16
CA ASN A 104 -29.97 -12.14 -22.90
C ASN A 104 -29.54 -13.61 -23.09
N GLU A 105 -28.46 -13.82 -23.86
CA GLU A 105 -27.81 -15.14 -24.01
C GLU A 105 -27.37 -15.66 -22.65
N ASP A 106 -27.46 -16.96 -22.36
CA ASP A 106 -27.04 -17.46 -21.05
C ASP A 106 -25.55 -17.17 -20.79
N LEU A 107 -25.16 -16.99 -19.52
CA LEU A 107 -23.76 -16.66 -19.18
C LEU A 107 -22.79 -17.73 -19.71
N GLU A 108 -23.22 -18.98 -19.71
CA GLU A 108 -22.50 -20.12 -20.29
C GLU A 108 -22.28 -20.00 -21.81
N VAL A 109 -23.25 -19.45 -22.55
CA VAL A 109 -23.11 -19.21 -23.99
C VAL A 109 -22.04 -18.16 -24.27
N ILE A 110 -22.02 -17.08 -23.47
CA ILE A 110 -21.03 -16.01 -23.59
C ILE A 110 -19.61 -16.54 -23.28
N ILE A 111 -19.49 -17.38 -22.24
CA ILE A 111 -18.23 -18.07 -21.90
C ILE A 111 -17.75 -18.94 -23.06
N ASN A 112 -18.65 -19.70 -23.70
CA ASN A 112 -18.29 -20.56 -24.82
C ASN A 112 -17.83 -19.77 -26.05
N HIS A 113 -18.53 -18.68 -26.40
CA HIS A 113 -18.10 -17.81 -27.50
C HIS A 113 -16.71 -17.21 -27.27
N LEU A 114 -16.41 -16.71 -26.06
CA LEU A 114 -15.06 -16.22 -25.77
C LEU A 114 -14.03 -17.35 -25.76
N SER A 115 -14.40 -18.54 -25.28
CA SER A 115 -13.52 -19.71 -25.28
C SER A 115 -13.10 -20.11 -26.70
N GLU A 116 -14.02 -20.05 -27.67
CA GLU A 116 -13.72 -20.30 -29.09
C GLU A 116 -12.76 -19.24 -29.65
N LEU A 117 -13.02 -17.95 -29.40
CA LEU A 117 -12.12 -16.87 -29.85
C LEU A 117 -10.73 -16.99 -29.23
N VAL A 118 -10.64 -17.30 -27.93
CA VAL A 118 -9.35 -17.53 -27.25
C VAL A 118 -8.63 -18.75 -27.83
N SER A 119 -9.35 -19.80 -28.21
CA SER A 119 -8.75 -20.99 -28.86
C SER A 119 -8.00 -20.63 -30.14
N LEU A 120 -8.50 -19.64 -30.89
CA LEU A 120 -7.86 -19.15 -32.12
C LEU A 120 -6.60 -18.33 -31.84
N GLU A 121 -6.48 -17.71 -30.66
CA GLU A 121 -5.33 -16.88 -30.28
C GLU A 121 -4.22 -17.65 -29.55
N ILE A 122 -4.52 -18.81 -28.94
CA ILE A 122 -3.54 -19.65 -28.22
C ILE A 122 -2.25 -19.94 -29.02
N PRO A 123 -2.30 -20.21 -30.34
CA PRO A 123 -1.09 -20.41 -31.14
C PRO A 123 -0.26 -19.14 -31.36
N ASN A 124 -0.90 -17.96 -31.34
CA ASN A 124 -0.29 -16.69 -31.72
C ASN A 124 0.49 -16.03 -30.57
N TYR A 125 0.14 -16.36 -29.32
CA TYR A 125 0.75 -15.75 -28.14
C TYR A 125 1.42 -16.79 -27.26
N GLU A 126 2.47 -16.37 -26.57
CA GLU A 126 3.11 -17.17 -25.53
C GLU A 126 2.20 -17.30 -24.31
N LYS A 127 1.57 -16.18 -23.93
CA LYS A 127 0.64 -16.10 -22.80
C LYS A 127 -0.57 -15.23 -23.12
N ILE A 128 -1.73 -15.64 -22.61
CA ILE A 128 -2.99 -14.89 -22.63
C ILE A 128 -3.40 -14.59 -21.19
N SER A 129 -3.93 -13.40 -20.96
CA SER A 129 -4.38 -12.95 -19.65
C SER A 129 -5.69 -12.19 -19.72
N PHE A 130 -6.37 -12.07 -18.58
CA PHE A 130 -7.69 -11.46 -18.50
C PHE A 130 -7.78 -10.35 -17.46
N ILE A 131 -8.50 -9.27 -17.81
CA ILE A 131 -8.96 -8.24 -16.88
C ILE A 131 -10.47 -8.12 -17.04
N GLY A 132 -11.22 -8.58 -16.04
CA GLY A 132 -12.68 -8.63 -16.08
C GLY A 132 -13.32 -7.63 -15.13
N HIS A 133 -14.28 -6.84 -15.61
CA HIS A 133 -15.12 -5.98 -14.76
C HIS A 133 -16.48 -6.62 -14.50
N SER A 134 -16.94 -6.62 -13.25
CA SER A 134 -18.27 -7.12 -12.87
C SER A 134 -18.50 -8.54 -13.42
N MET A 135 -19.58 -8.80 -14.16
CA MET A 135 -19.82 -10.12 -14.80
C MET A 135 -18.66 -10.59 -15.70
N GLY A 136 -17.85 -9.67 -16.25
CA GLY A 136 -16.72 -10.00 -17.10
C GLY A 136 -15.63 -10.82 -16.41
N GLY A 137 -15.46 -10.66 -15.09
CA GLY A 137 -14.58 -11.53 -14.32
C GLY A 137 -15.06 -12.98 -14.33
N LEU A 138 -16.37 -13.20 -14.11
CA LEU A 138 -16.96 -14.54 -14.17
C LEU A 138 -16.82 -15.19 -15.56
N ILE A 139 -16.91 -14.39 -16.62
CA ILE A 139 -16.68 -14.88 -17.99
C ILE A 139 -15.23 -15.36 -18.15
N ALA A 140 -14.24 -14.55 -17.75
CA ALA A 140 -12.82 -14.96 -17.77
C ALA A 140 -12.58 -16.23 -16.95
N LYS A 141 -13.18 -16.32 -15.76
CA LYS A 141 -13.13 -17.52 -14.91
C LYS A 141 -13.63 -18.76 -15.67
N GLY A 142 -14.78 -18.66 -16.34
CA GLY A 142 -15.33 -19.76 -17.14
C GLY A 142 -14.44 -20.16 -18.32
N VAL A 143 -13.83 -19.19 -18.99
CA VAL A 143 -12.88 -19.46 -20.09
C VAL A 143 -11.67 -20.25 -19.59
N LEU A 144 -11.11 -19.88 -18.43
CA LEU A 144 -10.00 -20.63 -17.82
C LEU A 144 -10.38 -22.09 -17.52
N ILE A 145 -11.60 -22.32 -17.01
CA ILE A 145 -12.13 -23.66 -16.76
C ILE A 145 -12.35 -24.44 -18.06
N ASN A 146 -12.71 -23.79 -19.16
CA ASN A 146 -12.85 -24.46 -20.46
C ASN A 146 -11.50 -24.84 -21.10
N HIS A 147 -10.39 -24.29 -20.60
CA HIS A 147 -9.05 -24.44 -21.16
C HIS A 147 -8.05 -25.15 -20.23
N LEU A 148 -8.49 -26.12 -19.43
CA LEU A 148 -7.64 -26.85 -18.47
C LEU A 148 -6.40 -27.52 -19.10
N ASN A 149 -6.52 -27.97 -20.35
CA ASN A 149 -5.41 -28.61 -21.07
C ASN A 149 -4.37 -27.60 -21.59
N HIS A 150 -4.68 -26.30 -21.51
CA HIS A 150 -3.84 -25.21 -22.00
C HIS A 150 -3.52 -24.18 -20.90
N LEU A 151 -3.63 -24.53 -19.61
CA LEU A 151 -3.38 -23.58 -18.51
C LEU A 151 -1.97 -22.96 -18.55
N ASN A 152 -1.00 -23.67 -19.11
CA ASN A 152 0.34 -23.15 -19.34
C ASN A 152 0.38 -21.97 -20.33
N LYS A 153 -0.66 -21.75 -21.13
CA LYS A 153 -0.83 -20.60 -22.02
C LYS A 153 -1.50 -19.41 -21.35
N PHE A 154 -1.93 -19.54 -20.10
CA PHE A 154 -2.47 -18.41 -19.34
C PHE A 154 -1.45 -17.91 -18.33
N ASN A 155 -1.43 -16.60 -18.08
CA ASN A 155 -0.50 -15.99 -17.13
C ASN A 155 -1.23 -15.42 -15.92
N PHE A 156 -2.17 -14.49 -16.13
CA PHE A 156 -2.89 -13.88 -15.03
C PHE A 156 -4.38 -13.64 -15.30
N TYR A 157 -5.11 -13.46 -14.21
CA TYR A 157 -6.54 -13.15 -14.18
C TYR A 157 -6.83 -12.11 -13.10
N ILE A 158 -7.24 -10.91 -13.51
CA ILE A 158 -7.55 -9.80 -12.60
C ILE A 158 -9.04 -9.48 -12.69
N THR A 159 -9.67 -9.23 -11.53
CA THR A 159 -11.07 -8.83 -11.47
C THR A 159 -11.27 -7.46 -10.86
N LEU A 160 -12.19 -6.68 -11.43
CA LEU A 160 -12.62 -5.37 -10.94
C LEU A 160 -14.10 -5.45 -10.54
N ALA A 161 -14.40 -5.36 -9.25
CA ALA A 161 -15.77 -5.42 -8.70
C ALA A 161 -16.59 -6.61 -9.23
N THR A 162 -16.00 -7.82 -9.27
CA THR A 162 -16.67 -9.02 -9.78
C THR A 162 -17.47 -9.74 -8.69
N PRO A 163 -18.75 -10.08 -8.92
CA PRO A 163 -19.60 -10.79 -7.96
C PRO A 163 -19.38 -12.30 -7.99
N HIS A 164 -18.24 -12.77 -7.47
CA HIS A 164 -17.90 -14.21 -7.43
C HIS A 164 -18.99 -15.05 -6.78
N ARG A 165 -19.57 -14.54 -5.69
CA ARG A 165 -20.64 -15.23 -4.95
C ARG A 165 -22.02 -14.64 -5.20
N GLY A 166 -22.17 -13.86 -6.28
CA GLY A 166 -23.40 -13.20 -6.67
C GLY A 166 -23.64 -11.87 -5.95
N GLY A 167 -24.51 -11.02 -6.48
CA GLY A 167 -24.68 -9.64 -5.98
C GLY A 167 -26.14 -9.28 -5.70
N ASN A 168 -26.34 -8.12 -5.08
CA ASN A 168 -27.66 -7.55 -4.79
C ASN A 168 -28.25 -6.87 -6.04
N PHE A 169 -28.43 -7.66 -7.10
CA PHE A 169 -28.88 -7.18 -8.42
C PHE A 169 -30.40 -6.99 -8.53
N ALA A 170 -31.15 -7.15 -7.43
CA ALA A 170 -32.61 -6.99 -7.39
C ALA A 170 -33.10 -5.60 -7.85
N LYS A 171 -32.24 -4.57 -7.81
CA LYS A 171 -32.57 -3.19 -8.23
C LYS A 171 -32.12 -2.84 -9.67
N ILE A 172 -31.40 -3.70 -10.39
CA ILE A 172 -30.89 -3.41 -11.76
C ILE A 172 -31.99 -3.47 -12.84
N GLY A 173 -33.22 -3.83 -12.46
CA GLY A 173 -34.41 -3.75 -13.30
C GLY A 173 -34.95 -5.12 -13.70
N SER A 174 -36.27 -5.30 -13.58
CA SER A 174 -37.02 -6.56 -13.79
C SER A 174 -37.10 -7.06 -15.25
N PHE A 175 -36.29 -6.52 -16.15
CA PHE A 175 -36.26 -6.87 -17.58
C PHE A 175 -35.22 -7.95 -17.93
N PHE A 176 -34.43 -8.43 -16.96
CA PHE A 176 -33.25 -9.29 -17.18
C PHE A 176 -33.30 -10.58 -16.35
N ASN A 177 -34.29 -11.45 -16.60
CA ASN A 177 -34.53 -12.60 -15.71
C ASN A 177 -33.41 -13.67 -15.71
N ASN A 178 -32.67 -13.90 -16.81
CA ASN A 178 -31.74 -15.03 -16.89
C ASN A 178 -30.39 -14.73 -16.22
N HIS A 179 -29.71 -13.63 -16.60
CA HIS A 179 -28.45 -13.21 -15.97
C HIS A 179 -28.62 -12.87 -14.49
N ILE A 180 -29.70 -12.17 -14.11
CA ILE A 180 -29.96 -11.86 -12.71
C ILE A 180 -30.17 -13.16 -11.91
N THR A 181 -30.74 -14.21 -12.49
CA THR A 181 -30.91 -15.49 -11.80
C THR A 181 -29.59 -16.25 -11.64
N ALA A 182 -28.72 -16.27 -12.66
CA ALA A 182 -27.39 -16.85 -12.54
C ALA A 182 -26.48 -16.05 -11.58
N LEU A 183 -26.64 -14.73 -11.53
CA LEU A 183 -25.87 -13.83 -10.66
C LEU A 183 -26.50 -13.60 -9.27
N LYS A 184 -27.61 -14.31 -8.96
CA LYS A 184 -28.16 -14.32 -7.60
C LYS A 184 -27.13 -14.89 -6.64
N LYS A 185 -27.11 -14.33 -5.44
CA LYS A 185 -26.28 -14.81 -4.36
C LYS A 185 -26.45 -16.33 -4.19
N ASP A 186 -25.32 -17.04 -4.13
CA ASP A 186 -25.24 -18.50 -3.93
C ASP A 186 -26.01 -19.33 -4.99
N SER A 187 -26.09 -18.86 -6.24
CA SER A 187 -26.69 -19.65 -7.32
C SER A 187 -25.89 -20.95 -7.54
N PRO A 188 -26.54 -22.08 -7.91
CA PRO A 188 -25.84 -23.33 -8.20
C PRO A 188 -24.78 -23.20 -9.29
N PHE A 189 -25.02 -22.30 -10.25
CA PHE A 189 -24.06 -21.99 -11.31
C PHE A 189 -22.79 -21.33 -10.76
N LEU A 190 -22.93 -20.30 -9.92
CA LEU A 190 -21.77 -19.59 -9.35
C LEU A 190 -20.99 -20.47 -8.38
N LEU A 191 -21.69 -21.24 -7.55
CA LEU A 191 -21.05 -22.20 -6.65
C LEU A 191 -20.22 -23.22 -7.44
N LYS A 192 -20.80 -23.78 -8.52
CA LYS A 192 -20.07 -24.70 -9.41
C LYS A 192 -18.87 -24.02 -10.07
N LEU A 193 -19.04 -22.82 -10.61
CA LEU A 193 -17.97 -22.07 -11.28
C LEU A 193 -16.82 -21.74 -10.33
N ASP A 194 -17.13 -21.34 -9.10
CA ASP A 194 -16.14 -21.05 -8.06
C ASP A 194 -15.41 -22.34 -7.61
N THR A 195 -16.15 -23.41 -7.33
CA THR A 195 -15.56 -24.71 -6.95
C THR A 195 -14.69 -25.28 -8.06
N ASP A 196 -15.14 -25.24 -9.32
CA ASP A 196 -14.36 -25.73 -10.47
C ASP A 196 -13.09 -24.92 -10.65
N TYR A 197 -13.14 -23.59 -10.51
CA TYR A 197 -11.95 -22.75 -10.58
C TYR A 197 -10.95 -23.11 -9.47
N GLU A 198 -11.40 -23.19 -8.23
CA GLU A 198 -10.51 -23.46 -7.08
C GLU A 198 -9.84 -24.84 -7.17
N VAL A 199 -10.61 -25.88 -7.52
CA VAL A 199 -10.08 -27.26 -7.58
C VAL A 199 -9.15 -27.45 -8.77
N LYS A 200 -9.43 -26.81 -9.91
CA LYS A 200 -8.78 -27.11 -11.18
C LYS A 200 -7.74 -26.06 -11.60
N ILE A 201 -7.81 -24.84 -11.05
CA ILE A 201 -6.96 -23.70 -11.41
C ILE A 201 -6.23 -23.18 -10.17
N ASN A 202 -5.09 -23.78 -9.84
CA ASN A 202 -4.25 -23.35 -8.70
C ASN A 202 -2.92 -22.70 -9.10
N LYS A 203 -2.66 -22.48 -10.40
CA LYS A 203 -1.37 -22.01 -10.93
C LYS A 203 -1.42 -20.68 -11.68
N ILE A 204 -2.57 -20.02 -11.75
CA ILE A 204 -2.71 -18.75 -12.47
C ILE A 204 -2.63 -17.60 -11.48
N ASN A 205 -1.75 -16.64 -11.77
CA ASN A 205 -1.62 -15.42 -10.98
C ASN A 205 -2.95 -14.67 -10.97
N THR A 206 -3.60 -14.58 -9.81
CA THR A 206 -4.96 -14.05 -9.71
C THR A 206 -5.03 -12.91 -8.70
N HIS A 207 -5.65 -11.79 -9.07
CA HIS A 207 -5.85 -10.65 -8.17
C HIS A 207 -7.29 -10.13 -8.24
N TYR A 208 -7.85 -9.76 -7.08
CA TYR A 208 -9.24 -9.33 -6.96
C TYR A 208 -9.27 -7.89 -6.45
N TYR A 209 -10.00 -7.01 -7.14
CA TYR A 209 -10.24 -5.64 -6.70
C TYR A 209 -11.71 -5.43 -6.35
N ARG A 210 -11.95 -4.71 -5.26
CA ARG A 210 -13.27 -4.35 -4.77
C ARG A 210 -13.42 -2.83 -4.71
N ALA A 211 -14.58 -2.34 -5.13
CA ALA A 211 -15.01 -0.97 -4.91
C ALA A 211 -15.66 -0.82 -3.50
N ILE A 212 -15.21 0.15 -2.71
CA ILE A 212 -15.72 0.35 -1.33
C ILE A 212 -17.18 0.80 -1.35
N PHE A 213 -17.53 1.74 -2.24
CA PHE A 213 -18.89 2.28 -2.39
C PHE A 213 -19.74 1.47 -3.38
N ASP A 214 -19.43 0.19 -3.55
CA ASP A 214 -20.17 -0.71 -4.44
C ASP A 214 -21.55 -1.04 -3.89
N LYS A 215 -22.59 -0.69 -4.66
CA LYS A 215 -24.00 -0.94 -4.30
C LYS A 215 -24.49 -2.34 -4.69
N TYR A 216 -23.72 -3.07 -5.49
CA TYR A 216 -24.11 -4.33 -6.11
C TYR A 216 -23.31 -5.53 -5.60
N VAL A 217 -22.00 -5.35 -5.40
CA VAL A 217 -21.07 -6.41 -4.97
C VAL A 217 -20.62 -6.13 -3.54
N THR A 218 -21.00 -7.01 -2.61
CA THR A 218 -20.59 -6.90 -1.20
C THR A 218 -19.14 -7.35 -1.02
N ARG A 219 -18.57 -7.07 0.17
CA ARG A 219 -17.23 -7.55 0.56
C ARG A 219 -17.06 -9.02 0.28
N GLU A 220 -18.01 -9.80 0.78
CA GLU A 220 -17.97 -11.26 0.76
C GLU A 220 -18.08 -11.78 -0.67
N SER A 221 -18.76 -11.06 -1.56
CA SER A 221 -18.95 -11.46 -2.95
C SER A 221 -17.81 -11.04 -3.89
N SER A 222 -16.98 -10.10 -3.47
CA SER A 222 -15.87 -9.59 -4.30
C SER A 222 -14.71 -10.58 -4.50
N HIS A 223 -14.76 -11.77 -3.87
CA HIS A 223 -13.79 -12.84 -4.02
C HIS A 223 -14.44 -14.24 -3.81
N PRO A 224 -13.78 -15.35 -4.18
CA PRO A 224 -14.27 -16.74 -4.01
C PRO A 224 -14.36 -17.21 -2.54
N ILE A 225 -14.93 -18.41 -2.31
CA ILE A 225 -15.36 -18.89 -0.98
C ILE A 225 -14.22 -19.44 -0.11
N HIS A 226 -13.03 -19.78 -0.63
CA HIS A 226 -11.99 -20.45 0.19
C HIS A 226 -10.57 -19.84 0.18
N HIS A 227 -9.93 -19.96 1.36
CA HIS A 227 -8.58 -19.56 1.84
C HIS A 227 -8.01 -18.18 1.48
N ASN A 228 -7.89 -17.32 2.50
CA ASN A 228 -6.94 -16.18 2.67
C ASN A 228 -6.77 -15.17 1.51
N ILE A 229 -7.58 -15.21 0.46
CA ILE A 229 -7.54 -14.24 -0.63
C ILE A 229 -8.32 -13.00 -0.20
N ARG A 230 -7.61 -11.89 -0.01
CA ARG A 230 -8.20 -10.59 0.33
C ARG A 230 -8.17 -9.66 -0.88
N PRO A 231 -9.32 -9.22 -1.41
CA PRO A 231 -9.33 -8.28 -2.51
C PRO A 231 -8.72 -6.93 -2.10
N THR A 232 -8.11 -6.22 -3.04
CA THR A 232 -7.69 -4.83 -2.83
C THR A 232 -8.88 -3.89 -2.89
N SER A 233 -9.06 -3.10 -1.85
CA SER A 233 -10.16 -2.14 -1.72
C SER A 233 -9.78 -0.82 -2.38
N ILE A 234 -10.64 -0.29 -3.24
CA ILE A 234 -10.48 0.99 -3.92
C ILE A 234 -11.66 1.90 -3.54
N GLU A 235 -11.37 3.13 -3.13
CA GLU A 235 -12.35 4.17 -2.76
C GLU A 235 -13.09 4.71 -3.99
N CYS A 236 -13.95 3.89 -4.57
CA CYS A 236 -14.74 4.23 -5.74
C CYS A 236 -16.07 3.46 -5.73
N ASN A 237 -16.94 3.78 -6.68
CA ASN A 237 -18.15 3.01 -6.94
C ASN A 237 -17.92 1.86 -7.94
N HIS A 238 -18.94 1.01 -8.10
CA HIS A 238 -18.89 -0.17 -8.98
C HIS A 238 -18.44 0.12 -10.42
N THR A 239 -18.78 1.29 -10.97
CA THR A 239 -18.48 1.66 -12.35
C THR A 239 -17.16 2.40 -12.49
N GLU A 240 -16.80 3.23 -11.51
CA GLU A 240 -15.56 4.01 -11.49
C GLU A 240 -14.33 3.12 -11.44
N ILE A 241 -14.37 1.98 -10.74
CA ILE A 241 -13.23 1.06 -10.65
C ILE A 241 -12.70 0.56 -11.99
N ALA A 242 -13.53 0.57 -13.04
CA ALA A 242 -13.12 0.16 -14.39
C ALA A 242 -12.73 1.34 -15.28
N LYS A 243 -12.82 2.58 -14.80
CA LYS A 243 -12.54 3.80 -15.58
C LYS A 243 -11.32 4.49 -15.01
N PRO A 244 -10.19 4.52 -15.74
CA PRO A 244 -8.99 5.16 -15.22
C PRO A 244 -9.19 6.67 -15.13
N ILE A 245 -8.86 7.31 -14.01
CA ILE A 245 -8.78 8.78 -13.96
C ILE A 245 -7.60 9.18 -13.10
N ASP A 246 -6.97 10.30 -13.46
CA ASP A 246 -5.86 10.91 -12.73
C ASP A 246 -6.38 11.61 -11.45
N ASN A 247 -7.02 10.86 -10.57
CA ASN A 247 -7.29 11.27 -9.19
C ASN A 247 -6.54 10.36 -8.21
N TYR A 248 -6.53 10.76 -6.95
CA TYR A 248 -5.75 10.07 -5.93
C TYR A 248 -6.18 8.61 -5.75
N GLU A 249 -7.49 8.32 -5.77
CA GLU A 249 -8.05 7.00 -5.48
C GLU A 249 -7.88 6.00 -6.63
N LEU A 250 -8.18 6.39 -7.88
CA LEU A 250 -8.07 5.50 -9.05
C LEU A 250 -6.63 5.46 -9.59
N GLY A 251 -5.81 6.46 -9.25
CA GLY A 251 -4.37 6.43 -9.49
C GLY A 251 -3.67 5.27 -8.76
N GLU A 252 -4.04 5.00 -7.51
CA GLU A 252 -3.52 3.85 -6.74
C GLU A 252 -3.89 2.50 -7.39
N LEU A 253 -5.12 2.37 -7.91
CA LEU A 253 -5.55 1.18 -8.65
C LEU A 253 -4.69 0.95 -9.90
N ILE A 254 -4.54 1.99 -10.73
CA ILE A 254 -3.76 1.94 -11.97
C ILE A 254 -2.30 1.57 -11.66
N GLN A 255 -1.72 2.17 -10.63
CA GLN A 255 -0.37 1.84 -10.18
C GLN A 255 -0.24 0.37 -9.77
N HIS A 256 -1.14 -0.10 -8.90
CA HIS A 256 -1.05 -1.46 -8.39
C HIS A 256 -1.19 -2.47 -9.53
N ILE A 257 -2.10 -2.23 -10.48
CA ILE A 257 -2.24 -3.08 -11.67
C ILE A 257 -0.95 -3.05 -12.49
N ASN A 258 -0.35 -1.89 -12.78
CA ASN A 258 0.92 -1.82 -13.51
C ASN A 258 2.02 -2.68 -12.84
N LEU A 259 2.18 -2.58 -11.52
CA LEU A 259 3.17 -3.37 -10.80
C LEU A 259 2.88 -4.87 -10.83
N LEU A 260 1.62 -5.27 -10.64
CA LEU A 260 1.22 -6.67 -10.74
C LEU A 260 1.48 -7.20 -12.15
N LEU A 261 1.18 -6.42 -13.18
CA LEU A 261 1.39 -6.80 -14.57
C LEU A 261 2.89 -6.92 -14.89
N GLU A 262 3.72 -5.98 -14.44
CA GLU A 262 5.18 -6.08 -14.61
C GLU A 262 5.74 -7.30 -13.88
N ASP A 263 5.26 -7.64 -12.69
CA ASP A 263 5.67 -8.84 -11.96
C ASP A 263 5.21 -10.12 -12.68
N PHE A 264 3.92 -10.21 -13.02
CA PHE A 264 3.36 -11.39 -13.69
C PHE A 264 3.98 -11.61 -15.08
N LEU A 265 4.38 -10.55 -15.78
CA LEU A 265 5.04 -10.61 -17.09
C LEU A 265 6.58 -10.70 -16.98
N ASN A 266 7.15 -10.76 -15.76
CA ASN A 266 8.59 -10.80 -15.50
C ASN A 266 9.37 -9.62 -16.14
N LEU A 267 8.85 -8.39 -16.02
CA LEU A 267 9.38 -7.16 -16.62
C LEU A 267 10.10 -6.24 -15.61
N LYS A 268 10.43 -6.74 -14.42
CA LYS A 268 11.12 -5.95 -13.40
C LYS A 268 12.48 -5.51 -13.90
N ASP A 269 12.74 -4.19 -13.87
CA ASP A 269 14.10 -3.67 -14.05
C ASP A 269 14.85 -3.99 -12.76
N ILE A 270 15.72 -4.99 -12.80
CA ILE A 270 16.63 -5.20 -11.70
C ILE A 270 18.05 -5.05 -12.24
N SER A 271 18.45 -3.79 -12.44
CA SER A 271 19.86 -3.42 -12.43
C SER A 271 20.27 -3.13 -11.00
N PHE A 272 20.23 -4.15 -10.15
CA PHE A 272 21.00 -4.09 -8.92
C PHE A 272 22.46 -4.29 -9.30
N SER A 273 23.37 -3.41 -8.84
CA SER A 273 24.79 -3.73 -8.87
C SER A 273 24.99 -5.12 -8.24
N ASN A 274 25.97 -5.91 -8.68
CA ASN A 274 26.17 -7.33 -8.32
C ASN A 274 26.23 -7.69 -6.81
N ASN A 275 26.02 -6.73 -5.90
CA ASN A 275 26.03 -6.87 -4.46
C ASN A 275 24.64 -7.02 -3.81
N PHE A 276 23.53 -6.97 -4.55
CA PHE A 276 22.19 -7.13 -3.94
C PHE A 276 21.61 -8.52 -4.17
N LYS A 277 21.06 -9.12 -3.11
CA LYS A 277 20.04 -10.15 -3.21
C LYS A 277 18.72 -9.55 -2.78
N GLU A 278 17.75 -9.50 -3.71
CA GLU A 278 16.36 -9.29 -3.32
C GLU A 278 16.00 -10.43 -2.36
N SER A 279 15.58 -10.07 -1.16
CA SER A 279 15.19 -11.09 -0.21
C SER A 279 13.80 -11.61 -0.57
N ASN A 280 13.71 -12.92 -0.83
CA ASN A 280 12.42 -13.61 -1.01
C ASN A 280 11.51 -13.49 0.23
N LEU A 281 12.04 -13.01 1.37
CA LEU A 281 11.34 -12.79 2.64
C LEU A 281 10.05 -11.97 2.51
N PHE A 282 9.98 -11.06 1.53
CA PHE A 282 8.80 -10.20 1.31
C PHE A 282 8.18 -10.35 -0.09
N GLN A 283 8.57 -11.35 -0.88
CA GLN A 283 7.92 -11.62 -2.16
C GLN A 283 6.46 -12.03 -1.92
N GLY A 284 5.52 -11.32 -2.56
CA GLY A 284 4.08 -11.52 -2.38
C GLY A 284 3.43 -10.68 -1.27
N ILE A 285 4.22 -9.96 -0.47
CA ILE A 285 3.71 -9.00 0.51
C ILE A 285 3.49 -7.65 -0.20
N GLY A 286 2.23 -7.37 -0.57
CA GLY A 286 1.82 -6.11 -1.20
C GLY A 286 1.70 -4.90 -0.26
N TYR A 287 2.22 -4.99 0.97
CA TYR A 287 2.01 -4.00 2.04
C TYR A 287 3.13 -2.96 2.10
N SER A 288 2.81 -1.69 2.33
CA SER A 288 3.79 -0.66 2.63
C SER A 288 4.30 -0.80 4.07
N ILE A 289 5.59 -1.06 4.27
CA ILE A 289 6.22 -1.14 5.59
C ILE A 289 6.12 0.22 6.31
N VAL A 290 5.59 0.21 7.52
CA VAL A 290 5.44 1.39 8.37
C VAL A 290 6.47 1.37 9.51
N ASP A 291 6.55 0.24 10.22
CA ASP A 291 7.51 0.05 11.30
C ASP A 291 7.86 -1.45 11.40
N ILE A 292 9.06 -1.74 11.88
CA ILE A 292 9.48 -3.11 12.19
C ILE A 292 10.26 -3.08 13.49
N GLN A 293 9.91 -3.94 14.44
CA GLN A 293 10.55 -3.96 15.74
C GLN A 293 10.89 -5.39 16.13
N HIS A 294 12.06 -5.54 16.74
CA HIS A 294 12.50 -6.79 17.33
C HIS A 294 11.76 -6.99 18.66
N GLN A 295 11.10 -8.14 18.81
CA GLN A 295 10.33 -8.46 20.04
C GLN A 295 11.23 -9.13 21.09
N ASN A 296 12.08 -10.05 20.65
CA ASN A 296 13.09 -10.78 21.40
C ASN A 296 14.06 -11.44 20.40
N ASN A 297 15.16 -12.02 20.87
CA ASN A 297 16.26 -12.54 20.04
C ASN A 297 15.82 -13.38 18.82
N ASP A 298 14.63 -13.98 18.87
CA ASP A 298 14.15 -14.93 17.87
C ASP A 298 12.90 -14.46 17.10
N ASN A 299 12.33 -13.26 17.33
CA ASN A 299 11.11 -12.83 16.63
C ASN A 299 11.06 -11.33 16.34
N TYR A 300 10.43 -11.01 15.22
CA TYR A 300 10.19 -9.65 14.73
C TYR A 300 8.71 -9.42 14.49
N VAL A 301 8.29 -8.17 14.61
CA VAL A 301 6.94 -7.76 14.25
C VAL A 301 7.03 -6.60 13.27
N LEU A 302 6.38 -6.78 12.13
CA LEU A 302 6.32 -5.83 11.03
C LEU A 302 4.91 -5.24 10.97
N LEU A 303 4.81 -3.92 11.12
CA LEU A 303 3.62 -3.13 10.84
C LEU A 303 3.71 -2.66 9.39
N SER A 304 2.62 -2.90 8.68
CA SER A 304 2.50 -2.55 7.27
C SER A 304 1.10 -2.05 6.97
N LYS A 305 0.93 -1.39 5.83
CA LYS A 305 -0.36 -0.85 5.39
C LYS A 305 -0.66 -1.38 3.99
N PHE A 306 -1.80 -2.04 3.82
CA PHE A 306 -2.15 -2.63 2.51
C PHE A 306 -2.78 -1.61 1.58
N ASP A 307 -3.64 -0.79 2.16
CA ASP A 307 -4.35 0.32 1.54
C ASP A 307 -4.67 1.34 2.65
N LYS A 308 -5.34 2.44 2.31
CA LYS A 308 -5.71 3.48 3.28
C LYS A 308 -6.41 2.95 4.53
N THR A 309 -7.14 1.85 4.41
CA THR A 309 -8.07 1.34 5.42
C THR A 309 -7.54 0.15 6.22
N ARG A 310 -6.43 -0.48 5.80
CA ARG A 310 -5.95 -1.73 6.37
C ARG A 310 -4.53 -1.64 6.88
N ASN A 311 -4.41 -1.72 8.20
CA ASN A 311 -3.14 -1.92 8.88
C ASN A 311 -2.95 -3.42 9.11
N VAL A 312 -1.77 -3.92 8.78
CA VAL A 312 -1.43 -5.34 8.84
C VAL A 312 -0.18 -5.52 9.67
N LEU A 313 -0.29 -6.36 10.68
CA LEU A 313 0.80 -6.78 11.54
C LEU A 313 1.19 -8.21 11.16
N LEU A 314 2.46 -8.38 10.82
CA LEU A 314 3.06 -9.67 10.52
C LEU A 314 4.04 -10.02 11.64
N LYS A 315 3.94 -11.23 12.18
CA LYS A 315 4.98 -11.76 13.06
C LYS A 315 5.91 -12.64 12.25
N LEU A 316 7.20 -12.41 12.40
CA LEU A 316 8.26 -13.13 11.71
C LEU A 316 9.13 -13.84 12.74
N ASN A 317 9.57 -15.05 12.41
CA ASN A 317 10.54 -15.79 13.22
C ASN A 317 11.97 -15.25 13.01
N GLU A 318 12.95 -15.89 13.64
CA GLU A 318 14.37 -15.53 13.54
C GLU A 318 14.95 -15.60 12.12
N ASN A 319 14.31 -16.38 11.25
CA ASN A 319 14.66 -16.53 9.84
C ASN A 319 13.82 -15.61 8.94
N PHE A 320 13.06 -14.69 9.55
CA PHE A 320 12.17 -13.74 8.87
C PHE A 320 11.03 -14.40 8.08
N GLU A 321 10.75 -15.66 8.36
CA GLU A 321 9.59 -16.34 7.80
C GLU A 321 8.36 -16.00 8.64
N ILE A 322 7.20 -15.93 7.99
CA ILE A 322 5.92 -15.67 8.66
C ILE A 322 5.70 -16.74 9.74
N ASP A 323 5.58 -16.31 11.00
CA ASP A 323 5.22 -17.16 12.12
C ASP A 323 3.73 -17.50 12.02
N THR A 324 3.42 -18.61 11.35
CA THR A 324 2.03 -19.02 11.10
C THR A 324 1.24 -19.32 12.38
N SER A 325 1.89 -19.46 13.53
CA SER A 325 1.22 -19.64 14.82
C SER A 325 0.57 -18.36 15.36
N PHE A 326 0.97 -17.21 14.83
CA PHE A 326 0.45 -15.91 15.24
C PHE A 326 -0.84 -15.56 14.51
N SER A 327 -1.91 -15.25 15.25
CA SER A 327 -3.18 -14.78 14.67
C SER A 327 -3.70 -15.69 13.54
N ASN A 328 -4.19 -15.12 12.44
CA ASN A 328 -4.66 -15.88 11.28
C ASN A 328 -3.49 -16.15 10.30
N ASN A 329 -2.76 -17.25 10.54
CA ASN A 329 -1.62 -17.69 9.72
C ASN A 329 -0.49 -16.66 9.61
N GLY A 330 -0.13 -16.05 10.75
CA GLY A 330 0.94 -15.06 10.89
C GLY A 330 0.54 -13.62 10.60
N ILE A 331 -0.75 -13.38 10.32
CA ILE A 331 -1.26 -12.08 9.90
C ILE A 331 -2.39 -11.62 10.83
N PHE A 332 -2.18 -10.48 11.49
CA PHE A 332 -3.24 -9.73 12.14
C PHE A 332 -3.59 -8.52 11.27
N GLU A 333 -4.86 -8.36 10.91
CA GLU A 333 -5.35 -7.21 10.13
C GLU A 333 -6.31 -6.38 11.00
N TYR A 334 -6.05 -5.08 11.05
CA TYR A 334 -6.95 -4.11 11.63
C TYR A 334 -7.57 -3.25 10.53
N SER A 335 -8.90 -3.27 10.44
CA SER A 335 -9.66 -2.57 9.40
C SER A 335 -10.99 -2.01 9.91
N GLU A 336 -11.15 -1.79 11.22
CA GLU A 336 -12.43 -1.31 11.78
C GLU A 336 -12.69 0.17 11.45
N TYR A 337 -11.64 0.98 11.32
CA TYR A 337 -11.73 2.40 10.97
C TYR A 337 -10.91 2.71 9.72
N GLU A 338 -11.54 3.38 8.76
CA GLU A 338 -10.93 3.69 7.46
C GLU A 338 -9.85 4.80 7.56
N ASN A 339 -9.91 5.65 8.58
CA ASN A 339 -9.01 6.81 8.75
C ASN A 339 -7.99 6.64 9.88
N ILE A 340 -7.58 5.40 10.17
CA ILE A 340 -6.56 5.12 11.18
C ILE A 340 -5.19 4.95 10.53
N ASP A 341 -4.22 5.68 11.04
CA ASP A 341 -2.84 5.66 10.60
C ASP A 341 -1.96 5.24 11.78
N LEU A 342 -1.63 3.95 11.81
CA LEU A 342 -0.74 3.37 12.80
C LEU A 342 0.71 3.65 12.40
N LYS A 343 1.58 3.96 13.37
CA LYS A 343 2.94 4.47 13.11
C LYS A 343 4.05 3.70 13.82
N LYS A 344 3.79 3.22 15.03
CA LYS A 344 4.83 2.69 15.91
C LYS A 344 4.40 1.39 16.57
N ILE A 345 5.27 0.40 16.58
CA ILE A 345 5.10 -0.82 17.38
C ILE A 345 5.90 -0.67 18.68
N LEU A 346 5.29 -1.02 19.81
CA LEU A 346 5.92 -1.19 21.11
C LEU A 346 5.48 -2.53 21.73
N PHE A 347 6.22 -3.04 22.70
CA PHE A 347 5.92 -4.32 23.35
C PHE A 347 6.10 -4.24 24.85
N ASP A 348 5.24 -4.96 25.58
CA ASP A 348 5.58 -5.51 26.89
C ASP A 348 5.64 -7.04 26.80
N ASP A 349 5.70 -7.77 27.91
CA ASP A 349 5.74 -9.23 27.88
C ASP A 349 4.48 -9.87 27.26
N GLU A 350 3.30 -9.33 27.52
CA GLU A 350 2.00 -9.91 27.17
C GLU A 350 1.38 -9.33 25.88
N PHE A 351 1.71 -8.08 25.54
CA PHE A 351 1.01 -7.28 24.55
C PHE A 351 1.94 -6.66 23.51
N ILE A 352 1.40 -6.50 22.31
CA ILE A 352 1.90 -5.63 21.26
C ILE A 352 1.04 -4.37 21.28
N TYR A 353 1.67 -3.20 21.39
CA TYR A 353 1.01 -1.91 21.31
C TYR A 353 1.33 -1.30 19.95
N ILE A 354 0.30 -0.81 19.27
CA ILE A 354 0.45 -0.08 18.03
C ILE A 354 -0.11 1.32 18.22
N ILE A 355 0.76 2.30 18.14
CA ILE A 355 0.46 3.71 18.39
C ILE A 355 0.35 4.41 17.06
N GLY A 356 -0.66 5.27 16.95
CA GLY A 356 -0.92 6.04 15.76
C GLY A 356 -1.90 7.15 16.03
N HIS A 357 -2.61 7.53 14.98
CA HIS A 357 -3.69 8.49 15.08
C HIS A 357 -4.88 8.09 14.19
N ILE A 358 -6.05 8.60 14.53
CA ILE A 358 -7.27 8.46 13.75
C ILE A 358 -7.83 9.84 13.42
N VAL A 359 -8.41 9.99 12.23
CA VAL A 359 -9.16 11.20 11.87
C VAL A 359 -10.65 11.01 12.18
N ILE A 360 -11.14 11.78 13.16
CA ILE A 360 -12.54 11.82 13.58
C ILE A 360 -13.06 13.24 13.35
N ASN A 361 -14.11 13.40 12.53
CA ASN A 361 -14.71 14.71 12.23
C ASN A 361 -13.71 15.79 11.76
N LYS A 362 -12.71 15.41 10.95
CA LYS A 362 -11.57 16.25 10.48
C LYS A 362 -10.49 16.54 11.53
N TYR A 363 -10.54 15.91 12.69
CA TYR A 363 -9.58 16.10 13.76
C TYR A 363 -8.76 14.85 14.02
N PHE A 364 -7.50 15.04 14.36
CA PHE A 364 -6.60 13.95 14.74
C PHE A 364 -6.76 13.63 16.23
N SER A 365 -6.81 12.33 16.53
CA SER A 365 -6.76 11.81 17.90
C SER A 365 -5.74 10.68 17.97
N ILE A 366 -4.94 10.64 19.04
CA ILE A 366 -4.02 9.52 19.29
C ILE A 366 -4.86 8.27 19.52
N CYS A 367 -4.44 7.17 18.90
CA CYS A 367 -5.00 5.85 19.14
C CYS A 367 -3.91 4.88 19.59
N ILE A 368 -4.27 4.00 20.52
CA ILE A 368 -3.44 2.87 20.91
C ILE A 368 -4.25 1.60 20.70
N LEU A 369 -3.79 0.78 19.76
CA LEU A 369 -4.25 -0.59 19.59
C LEU A 369 -3.40 -1.49 20.46
N LYS A 370 -4.03 -2.20 21.40
CA LYS A 370 -3.38 -3.16 22.29
C LYS A 370 -3.78 -4.57 21.87
N LEU A 371 -2.83 -5.35 21.38
CA LEU A 371 -3.01 -6.70 20.87
C LEU A 371 -2.35 -7.72 21.81
N LYS A 372 -3.12 -8.68 22.32
CA LYS A 372 -2.62 -9.74 23.19
C LYS A 372 -1.88 -10.80 22.37
N LYS A 373 -0.62 -11.08 22.70
CA LYS A 373 0.23 -11.99 21.92
C LYS A 373 -0.28 -13.42 21.88
N SER A 374 -0.87 -13.91 22.96
CA SER A 374 -1.22 -15.33 23.11
C SER A 374 -2.43 -15.79 22.30
N ASN A 375 -3.38 -14.88 22.03
CA ASN A 375 -4.64 -15.23 21.36
C ASN A 375 -5.08 -14.18 20.32
N SER A 376 -4.27 -13.14 20.09
CA SER A 376 -4.59 -12.04 19.18
C SER A 376 -5.88 -11.28 19.50
N SER A 377 -6.41 -11.37 20.73
CA SER A 377 -7.50 -10.49 21.16
C SER A 377 -6.97 -9.07 21.26
N PHE A 378 -7.72 -8.09 20.77
CA PHE A 378 -7.28 -6.70 20.78
C PHE A 378 -8.32 -5.77 21.42
N SER A 379 -7.83 -4.61 21.86
CA SER A 379 -8.64 -3.45 22.19
C SER A 379 -8.02 -2.21 21.54
N ILE A 380 -8.83 -1.19 21.31
CA ILE A 380 -8.34 0.11 20.87
C ILE A 380 -8.86 1.19 21.82
N LYS A 381 -7.99 2.10 22.22
CA LYS A 381 -8.35 3.29 23.00
C LYS A 381 -8.00 4.55 22.21
N PHE A 382 -8.98 5.44 22.11
CA PHE A 382 -8.82 6.78 21.56
C PHE A 382 -8.68 7.76 22.71
N TYR A 383 -7.74 8.70 22.58
CA TYR A 383 -7.49 9.71 23.60
C TYR A 383 -8.15 11.03 23.15
N ASP A 384 -9.46 10.96 22.94
CA ASP A 384 -10.30 12.05 22.42
C ASP A 384 -11.03 12.84 23.53
N GLU A 385 -10.76 12.51 24.79
CA GLU A 385 -11.62 12.99 25.87
C GLU A 385 -11.23 14.40 26.33
N GLN A 386 -12.02 15.38 25.85
CA GLN A 386 -12.29 16.69 26.47
C GLN A 386 -11.30 17.86 26.26
N PHE A 387 -10.34 17.79 25.33
CA PHE A 387 -9.39 18.90 25.12
C PHE A 387 -9.34 19.44 23.69
N ALA A 388 -9.32 20.77 23.59
CA ALA A 388 -9.50 21.58 22.39
C ALA A 388 -8.35 21.50 21.35
N ASP A 389 -7.39 20.59 21.48
CA ASP A 389 -6.08 20.68 20.82
C ASP A 389 -5.67 19.47 19.97
N HIS A 390 -6.58 18.58 19.56
CA HIS A 390 -6.46 17.68 18.38
C HIS A 390 -5.04 17.17 18.02
N ARG A 391 -4.66 15.99 18.51
CA ARG A 391 -3.26 15.53 18.62
C ARG A 391 -2.92 14.39 17.63
N TYR A 392 -1.78 14.46 16.93
CA TYR A 392 -1.25 13.33 16.13
C TYR A 392 0.16 12.90 16.55
N ALA A 393 0.39 11.59 16.64
CA ALA A 393 1.65 10.99 17.10
C ALA A 393 2.71 10.90 15.98
N MET A 394 3.94 11.31 16.27
CA MET A 394 5.12 11.20 15.39
C MET A 394 6.04 10.05 15.78
N ASP A 395 6.42 9.98 17.06
CA ASP A 395 7.23 8.89 17.60
C ASP A 395 6.76 8.58 19.03
N SER A 396 6.96 7.32 19.43
CA SER A 396 6.54 6.82 20.74
C SER A 396 7.56 5.82 21.29
N ILE A 397 7.66 5.78 22.60
CA ILE A 397 8.52 4.89 23.39
C ILE A 397 7.74 4.34 24.58
N MET A 398 8.27 3.29 25.21
CA MET A 398 7.69 2.68 26.41
C MET A 398 8.77 2.51 27.48
N ASN A 399 8.45 2.84 28.72
CA ASN A 399 9.33 2.59 29.87
C ASN A 399 9.14 1.17 30.44
N LEU A 400 9.97 0.81 31.42
CA LEU A 400 9.88 -0.46 32.15
C LEU A 400 8.58 -0.65 32.95
N ASN A 401 7.83 0.42 33.20
CA ASN A 401 6.52 0.38 33.86
C ASN A 401 5.36 0.23 32.86
N ASN A 402 5.65 0.04 31.57
CA ASN A 402 4.71 0.00 30.46
C ASN A 402 3.92 1.32 30.27
N ASP A 403 4.44 2.44 30.78
CA ASP A 403 3.95 3.76 30.41
C ASP A 403 4.48 4.12 29.02
N ILE A 404 3.62 4.67 28.19
CA ILE A 404 3.92 5.08 26.81
C ILE A 404 4.11 6.59 26.78
N PHE A 405 5.24 7.04 26.26
CA PHE A 405 5.46 8.45 25.96
C PHE A 405 5.30 8.67 24.46
N THR A 406 4.62 9.74 24.08
CA THR A 406 4.37 10.07 22.67
C THR A 406 4.64 11.54 22.42
N VAL A 407 5.39 11.84 21.37
CA VAL A 407 5.59 13.18 20.84
C VAL A 407 4.77 13.39 19.58
N GLY A 408 4.34 14.63 19.35
CA GLY A 408 3.49 14.96 18.22
C GLY A 408 3.14 16.43 18.13
N LYS A 409 2.14 16.74 17.29
CA LYS A 409 1.63 18.10 17.08
C LYS A 409 0.12 18.18 17.26
N SER A 410 -0.32 19.31 17.80
CA SER A 410 -1.71 19.76 17.81
C SER A 410 -2.10 20.38 16.47
N PHE A 411 -3.25 20.00 15.91
CA PHE A 411 -3.75 20.53 14.65
C PHE A 411 -4.26 21.98 14.77
N LYS A 412 -4.74 22.41 15.94
CA LYS A 412 -5.47 23.68 16.08
C LYS A 412 -4.58 24.88 16.41
N ASN A 413 -3.59 24.67 17.27
CA ASN A 413 -2.73 25.76 17.74
C ASN A 413 -1.29 25.58 17.26
N GLU A 414 -1.00 24.53 16.48
CA GLU A 414 0.37 24.05 16.18
C GLU A 414 1.22 23.78 17.41
N GLN A 415 0.61 23.77 18.60
CA GLN A 415 1.27 23.50 19.86
C GLN A 415 1.70 22.05 19.93
N LEU A 416 2.89 21.86 20.43
CA LEU A 416 3.60 20.61 20.35
C LEU A 416 3.45 19.93 21.69
N TYR A 417 3.24 18.63 21.68
CA TYR A 417 2.92 17.95 22.91
C TYR A 417 3.78 16.71 23.07
N LEU A 418 4.23 16.55 24.30
CA LEU A 418 4.76 15.33 24.86
C LEU A 418 3.73 14.87 25.89
N THR A 419 3.19 13.67 25.73
CA THR A 419 2.22 13.11 26.68
C THR A 419 2.69 11.76 27.17
N LYS A 420 2.35 11.45 28.41
CA LYS A 420 2.60 10.16 29.04
C LYS A 420 1.26 9.47 29.28
N ILE A 421 1.12 8.27 28.76
CA ILE A 421 -0.03 7.39 28.96
C ILE A 421 0.43 6.28 29.89
N LYS A 422 -0.18 6.18 31.06
CA LYS A 422 0.16 5.15 32.05
C LYS A 422 -0.18 3.77 31.53
N SER A 423 0.44 2.74 32.08
CA SER A 423 0.11 1.33 31.77
C SER A 423 -1.36 0.94 31.98
N ASN A 424 -2.09 1.66 32.85
CA ASN A 424 -3.54 1.53 33.02
C ASN A 424 -4.38 2.17 31.89
N GLY A 425 -3.71 2.79 30.90
CA GLY A 425 -4.31 3.46 29.75
C GLY A 425 -4.82 4.86 30.02
N ASN A 426 -4.54 5.48 31.17
CA ASN A 426 -4.95 6.87 31.44
C ASN A 426 -3.80 7.84 31.20
N ILE A 427 -4.11 9.06 30.76
CA ILE A 427 -3.13 10.14 30.64
C ILE A 427 -2.59 10.49 32.03
N ASP A 428 -1.28 10.73 32.13
CA ASP A 428 -0.63 11.22 33.35
C ASP A 428 -0.71 12.73 33.44
N THR A 429 -1.79 13.25 34.04
CA THR A 429 -2.00 14.70 34.17
C THR A 429 -0.92 15.39 35.01
N ILE A 430 -0.31 14.69 35.98
CA ILE A 430 0.80 15.24 36.79
C ILE A 430 2.03 15.45 35.91
N PHE A 431 2.30 14.53 34.99
CA PHE A 431 3.38 14.67 34.03
C PHE A 431 3.13 15.87 33.11
N GLU A 432 1.89 16.04 32.61
CA GLU A 432 1.52 17.21 31.79
C GLU A 432 1.61 18.53 32.57
N GLU A 433 1.19 18.56 33.84
CA GLU A 433 1.36 19.72 34.73
C GLU A 433 2.84 20.09 34.95
N ASN A 434 3.70 19.08 35.17
CA ASN A 434 5.14 19.30 35.33
C ASN A 434 5.78 19.86 34.06
N LEU A 435 5.37 19.40 32.88
CA LEU A 435 5.84 19.96 31.61
C LEU A 435 5.45 21.43 31.47
N ASN A 436 4.18 21.77 31.73
CA ASN A 436 3.67 23.13 31.63
C ASN A 436 4.37 24.09 32.60
N ASN A 437 4.66 23.65 33.84
CA ASN A 437 5.34 24.46 34.84
C ASN A 437 6.81 24.79 34.49
N ASN A 438 7.43 24.01 33.60
CA ASN A 438 8.82 24.21 33.18
C ASN A 438 8.98 25.12 31.95
N ASN A 439 7.92 25.82 31.52
CA ASN A 439 7.88 26.57 30.27
C ASN A 439 8.32 25.72 29.06
N PHE A 440 7.85 24.47 29.03
CA PHE A 440 7.99 23.60 27.86
C PHE A 440 7.50 24.36 26.62
N MET A 441 8.39 24.55 25.65
CA MET A 441 8.28 25.63 24.66
C MET A 441 7.15 25.41 23.64
N ASP A 442 6.32 26.44 23.47
CA ASP A 442 5.22 26.51 22.49
C ASP A 442 5.64 26.54 21.00
N ASN A 443 6.93 26.48 20.65
CA ASN A 443 7.44 26.80 19.29
C ASN A 443 8.49 25.83 18.70
N VAL A 444 8.54 24.56 19.11
CA VAL A 444 9.50 23.54 18.60
C VAL A 444 8.82 22.32 18.03
N TRP A 445 8.98 22.07 16.73
CA TRP A 445 8.44 20.90 16.05
C TRP A 445 9.11 19.59 16.51
N LEU A 446 8.60 19.01 17.61
CA LEU A 446 9.01 17.71 18.13
C LEU A 446 8.68 16.60 17.14
N ASN A 447 9.70 15.83 16.79
CA ASN A 447 9.60 14.77 15.80
C ASN A 447 9.98 13.41 16.38
N THR A 448 10.91 13.36 17.33
CA THR A 448 11.47 12.10 17.82
C THR A 448 11.69 12.11 19.32
N ILE A 449 11.65 10.91 19.90
CA ILE A 449 11.83 10.66 21.33
C ILE A 449 12.62 9.37 21.52
N ILE A 450 13.55 9.38 22.47
CA ILE A 450 14.27 8.18 22.93
C ILE A 450 14.27 8.13 24.45
N GLN A 451 14.42 6.92 24.99
CA GLN A 451 14.49 6.68 26.44
C GLN A 451 15.75 5.92 26.79
N LYS A 452 16.30 6.23 27.95
CA LYS A 452 17.22 5.34 28.65
C LYS A 452 17.01 5.49 30.15
N ASP A 453 16.99 4.37 30.85
CA ASP A 453 16.70 4.32 32.28
C ASP A 453 15.40 5.11 32.63
N ASN A 454 15.50 6.07 33.55
CA ASN A 454 14.39 6.89 34.03
C ASN A 454 14.32 8.28 33.38
N TYR A 455 14.99 8.49 32.24
CA TYR A 455 14.94 9.74 31.50
C TYR A 455 14.56 9.53 30.04
N ILE A 456 13.91 10.55 29.51
CA ILE A 456 13.53 10.66 28.10
C ILE A 456 14.23 11.87 27.50
N ILE A 457 14.56 11.77 26.22
CA ILE A 457 15.10 12.86 25.43
C ILE A 457 14.18 13.06 24.25
N VAL A 458 13.70 14.29 24.08
CA VAL A 458 12.90 14.70 22.93
C VAL A 458 13.71 15.63 22.07
N ALA A 459 13.54 15.51 20.76
CA ALA A 459 14.13 16.46 19.83
C ALA A 459 13.16 16.88 18.74
N GLY A 460 13.38 18.10 18.29
CA GLY A 460 12.62 18.73 17.25
C GLY A 460 13.37 19.89 16.64
N ARG A 461 12.66 20.69 15.85
CA ARG A 461 13.22 21.85 15.15
C ARG A 461 12.42 23.11 15.45
N ASP A 462 13.11 24.20 15.75
CA ASP A 462 12.48 25.52 15.94
C ASP A 462 12.22 26.22 14.59
N ASN A 463 11.52 27.35 14.62
CA ASN A 463 11.28 28.12 13.40
C ASN A 463 12.56 28.69 12.74
N ASN A 464 13.67 28.74 13.47
CA ASN A 464 14.95 29.28 13.00
C ASN A 464 15.88 28.23 12.36
N HIS A 465 15.39 27.03 12.08
CA HIS A 465 16.22 25.94 11.55
C HIS A 465 17.34 25.52 12.52
N SER A 466 17.00 25.44 13.81
CA SER A 466 17.84 24.87 14.86
C SER A 466 17.23 23.60 15.41
N ALA A 467 18.05 22.57 15.61
CA ALA A 467 17.69 21.41 16.39
C ALA A 467 17.61 21.80 17.86
N TYR A 468 16.58 21.31 18.51
CA TYR A 468 16.25 21.64 19.87
C TYR A 468 16.02 20.33 20.63
N ILE A 469 16.74 20.15 21.74
CA ILE A 469 16.80 18.89 22.48
C ILE A 469 16.60 19.20 23.96
N ASP A 470 15.58 18.58 24.53
CA ASP A 470 15.31 18.65 25.97
C ASP A 470 15.39 17.25 26.59
N LYS A 471 15.85 17.20 27.84
CA LYS A 471 15.93 15.98 28.64
C LYS A 471 15.00 16.09 29.85
N PHE A 472 14.13 15.09 30.01
CA PHE A 472 13.19 15.01 31.13
C PHE A 472 13.39 13.72 31.90
N PHE A 473 13.09 13.76 33.19
CA PHE A 473 12.82 12.56 33.96
C PHE A 473 11.44 11.99 33.58
N ASP A 474 11.22 10.71 33.87
CA ASP A 474 9.96 9.98 33.64
C ASP A 474 8.72 10.58 34.34
N ASN A 475 8.94 11.49 35.29
CA ASN A 475 7.93 12.26 36.01
C ASN A 475 7.59 13.62 35.35
N GLY A 476 8.27 13.99 34.27
CA GLY A 476 8.03 15.22 33.50
C GLY A 476 8.83 16.43 33.97
N GLN A 477 9.67 16.27 35.00
CA GLN A 477 10.61 17.32 35.41
C GLN A 477 11.79 17.39 34.44
N ILE A 478 12.21 18.61 34.10
CA ILE A 478 13.38 18.85 33.25
C ILE A 478 14.69 18.54 34.01
N ASP A 479 15.65 17.88 33.36
CA ASP A 479 16.99 17.68 33.91
C ASP A 479 17.83 18.94 33.71
N LEU A 480 17.79 19.86 34.67
CA LEU A 480 18.47 21.16 34.58
C LEU A 480 20.00 21.07 34.38
N ASN A 481 20.62 19.92 34.64
CA ASN A 481 22.06 19.72 34.42
C ASN A 481 22.41 19.37 32.96
N PHE A 482 21.41 19.16 32.11
CA PHE A 482 21.61 18.86 30.70
C PHE A 482 21.72 20.15 29.89
N GLY A 483 22.84 20.34 29.19
CA GLY A 483 23.09 21.52 28.37
C GLY A 483 22.97 22.82 29.17
N ASN A 484 22.19 23.77 28.65
CA ASN A 484 21.91 25.04 29.30
C ASN A 484 20.50 25.03 29.92
N ASN A 485 20.40 24.70 31.22
CA ASN A 485 19.14 24.59 31.97
C ASN A 485 18.17 23.56 31.36
N GLY A 486 18.67 22.37 31.04
CA GLY A 486 17.89 21.24 30.52
C GLY A 486 17.74 21.17 29.01
N LYS A 487 18.47 22.03 28.29
CA LYS A 487 18.24 22.32 26.88
C LYS A 487 19.53 22.42 26.09
N VAL A 488 19.49 21.87 24.88
CA VAL A 488 20.55 22.02 23.88
C VAL A 488 19.93 22.58 22.59
N ILE A 489 20.54 23.63 22.05
CA ILE A 489 20.15 24.24 20.77
C ILE A 489 21.34 24.16 19.82
N ILE A 490 21.15 23.49 18.68
CA ILE A 490 22.17 23.34 17.65
C ILE A 490 21.65 23.94 16.35
N LYS A 491 22.35 24.95 15.83
CA LYS A 491 21.97 25.62 14.59
C LYS A 491 22.23 24.74 13.37
N GLY A 492 21.53 25.03 12.28
CA GLY A 492 21.80 24.40 10.99
C GLY A 492 21.12 23.05 10.81
N PHE A 493 19.88 22.92 11.30
CA PHE A 493 19.01 21.79 10.99
C PHE A 493 17.73 22.32 10.33
N LEU A 494 17.54 21.99 9.06
CA LEU A 494 16.24 22.14 8.40
C LEU A 494 15.21 21.19 9.04
N ARG A 495 15.59 19.96 9.38
CA ARG A 495 14.75 18.99 10.10
C ARG A 495 15.59 18.15 11.04
N VAL A 496 15.00 17.72 12.15
CA VAL A 496 15.53 16.67 13.02
C VAL A 496 14.66 15.44 12.83
N GLU A 497 15.27 14.31 12.49
CA GLU A 497 14.56 13.10 12.07
C GLU A 497 14.65 12.00 13.14
N LYS A 498 15.84 11.77 13.71
CA LYS A 498 16.03 10.69 14.68
C LYS A 498 17.09 10.98 15.73
N LEU A 499 16.94 10.35 16.89
CA LEU A 499 17.96 10.28 17.94
C LEU A 499 18.40 8.84 18.17
N ALA A 500 19.64 8.64 18.59
CA ALA A 500 20.15 7.36 19.08
C ALA A 500 21.23 7.54 20.14
N PHE A 501 21.39 6.56 21.02
CA PHE A 501 22.48 6.53 22.00
C PHE A 501 23.68 5.75 21.47
N ASP A 502 24.88 6.16 21.85
CA ASP A 502 26.07 5.30 21.82
C ASP A 502 26.21 4.49 23.13
N SER A 503 27.22 3.62 23.19
CA SER A 503 27.52 2.78 24.36
C SER A 503 27.87 3.58 25.63
N LYS A 504 28.15 4.88 25.50
CA LYS A 504 28.53 5.80 26.60
C LYS A 504 27.41 6.79 26.96
N ASP A 505 26.20 6.59 26.46
CA ASP A 505 25.03 7.47 26.62
C ASP A 505 25.20 8.86 25.97
N ASN A 506 26.15 9.02 25.05
CA ASN A 506 26.15 10.19 24.18
C ASN A 506 25.04 10.02 23.14
N ILE A 507 24.56 11.13 22.62
CA ILE A 507 23.38 11.19 21.78
C ILE A 507 23.79 11.62 20.38
N PHE A 508 23.48 10.79 19.40
CA PHE A 508 23.47 11.15 17.99
C PHE A 508 22.15 11.83 17.65
N ILE A 509 22.23 12.95 16.94
CA ILE A 509 21.10 13.69 16.41
C ILE A 509 21.23 13.66 14.89
N VAL A 510 20.26 13.06 14.22
CA VAL A 510 20.25 12.92 12.76
C VAL A 510 19.11 13.72 12.17
N GLY A 511 19.40 14.36 11.04
CA GLY A 511 18.41 15.11 10.29
C GLY A 511 18.96 15.68 8.99
N VAL A 512 18.40 16.81 8.61
CA VAL A 512 18.62 17.42 7.29
C VAL A 512 19.10 18.85 7.47
N GLN A 513 20.17 19.23 6.79
CA GLN A 513 20.49 20.64 6.47
C GLN A 513 20.34 20.84 4.95
N ASN A 514 21.42 21.07 4.21
CA ASN A 514 21.44 20.85 2.76
C ASN A 514 21.79 19.39 2.46
N GLU A 515 22.57 18.78 3.35
CA GLU A 515 22.95 17.37 3.32
C GLU A 515 22.42 16.62 4.55
N ALA A 516 22.63 15.31 4.57
CA ALA A 516 22.33 14.49 5.72
C ALA A 516 23.31 14.85 6.84
N ARG A 517 22.78 15.35 7.95
CA ARG A 517 23.59 15.84 9.07
C ARG A 517 23.46 14.93 10.28
N VAL A 518 24.60 14.65 10.90
CA VAL A 518 24.72 14.00 12.20
C VAL A 518 25.48 14.91 13.14
N VAL A 519 24.92 15.18 14.31
CA VAL A 519 25.61 15.88 15.40
C VAL A 519 25.66 14.97 16.61
N LYS A 520 26.82 14.92 17.26
CA LYS A 520 27.00 14.15 18.49
C LYS A 520 27.08 15.10 19.69
N ILE A 521 26.24 14.87 20.69
CA ILE A 521 26.33 15.54 21.98
C ILE A 521 26.59 14.52 23.08
N LYS A 522 27.29 14.94 24.13
CA LYS A 522 27.59 14.11 25.29
C LYS A 522 26.36 13.93 26.17
N LYS A 523 26.43 12.98 27.10
CA LYS A 523 25.36 12.72 28.09
C LYS A 523 24.94 13.97 28.90
N ASP A 524 25.86 14.91 29.08
CA ASP A 524 25.65 16.18 29.77
C ASP A 524 25.08 17.29 28.87
N GLY A 525 24.86 17.03 27.57
CA GLY A 525 24.31 17.96 26.59
C GLY A 525 25.36 18.82 25.87
N ASN A 526 26.64 18.74 26.22
CA ASN A 526 27.69 19.46 25.51
C ASN A 526 27.98 18.81 24.15
N ILE A 527 28.23 19.60 23.11
CA ILE A 527 28.63 19.07 21.79
C ILE A 527 29.95 18.31 21.92
N ASP A 528 30.01 17.11 21.35
CA ASP A 528 31.23 16.32 21.28
C ASP A 528 32.15 16.84 20.16
N LEU A 529 32.98 17.82 20.46
CA LEU A 529 33.87 18.46 19.48
C LEU A 529 34.87 17.50 18.81
N GLY A 530 35.09 16.31 19.37
CA GLY A 530 35.94 15.26 18.78
C GLY A 530 35.26 14.44 17.68
N PHE A 531 33.96 14.64 17.45
CA PHE A 531 33.19 13.95 16.42
C PHE A 531 33.16 14.77 15.13
N GLY A 532 33.48 14.15 13.99
CA GLY A 532 33.49 14.78 12.68
C GLY A 532 34.30 16.08 12.65
N ASN A 533 33.73 17.12 12.06
CA ASN A 533 34.27 18.47 12.07
C ASN A 533 33.58 19.31 13.16
N ASN A 534 34.23 19.43 14.33
CA ASN A 534 33.73 20.20 15.48
C ASN A 534 32.34 19.75 15.99
N GLY A 535 32.11 18.45 16.05
CA GLY A 535 30.85 17.83 16.51
C GLY A 535 29.84 17.55 15.41
N ILE A 536 30.16 17.86 14.15
CA ILE A 536 29.25 17.76 13.01
C ILE A 536 29.85 16.81 11.96
N PHE A 537 29.04 15.87 11.50
CA PHE A 537 29.30 15.09 10.30
C PHE A 537 28.20 15.37 9.28
N ASP A 538 28.58 15.84 8.10
CA ASP A 538 27.69 16.03 6.96
C ASP A 538 28.01 14.96 5.91
N CYS A 539 27.05 14.09 5.62
CA CYS A 539 27.18 13.06 4.61
C CYS A 539 26.78 13.62 3.24
N ILE A 540 27.78 13.75 2.38
CA ILE A 540 27.64 14.28 1.03
C ILE A 540 27.84 13.14 0.05
N ALA A 541 26.80 12.80 -0.72
CA ALA A 541 26.90 11.80 -1.78
C ALA A 541 26.83 12.46 -3.17
N ASN A 542 25.71 13.11 -3.47
CA ASN A 542 25.45 13.88 -4.70
C ASN A 542 25.01 15.33 -4.35
N GLU A 543 24.12 15.95 -5.13
CA GLU A 543 23.75 17.36 -4.97
C GLU A 543 23.05 17.68 -3.64
N ARG A 544 22.22 16.75 -3.16
CA ARG A 544 21.48 16.86 -1.90
C ARG A 544 21.28 15.48 -1.31
N THR A 545 21.50 15.34 -0.01
CA THR A 545 21.24 14.11 0.73
C THR A 545 20.37 14.42 1.94
N GLU A 546 19.44 13.54 2.26
CA GLU A 546 18.58 13.65 3.43
C GLU A 546 18.64 12.35 4.21
N ALA A 547 18.95 12.43 5.51
CA ALA A 547 18.83 11.30 6.40
C ALA A 547 17.40 11.22 6.96
N VAL A 548 16.94 10.01 7.21
CA VAL A 548 15.62 9.68 7.76
C VAL A 548 15.76 8.83 9.03
N ASP A 549 16.76 7.95 9.08
CA ASP A 549 16.98 7.04 10.20
C ASP A 549 18.48 6.89 10.52
N ILE A 550 18.76 6.46 11.75
CA ILE A 550 20.10 6.12 12.24
C ILE A 550 20.07 4.80 13.02
N LEU A 551 21.01 3.93 12.70
CA LEU A 551 21.28 2.69 13.41
C LEU A 551 22.69 2.76 14.01
N VAL A 552 22.80 2.74 15.33
CA VAL A 552 24.09 2.67 16.04
C VAL A 552 24.44 1.20 16.28
N LEU A 553 25.67 0.84 15.95
CA LEU A 553 26.20 -0.51 16.02
C LEU A 553 26.87 -0.77 17.38
N GLU A 554 27.10 -2.05 17.72
CA GLU A 554 27.71 -2.43 19.01
C GLU A 554 29.12 -1.82 19.25
N ASN A 555 29.85 -1.52 18.17
CA ASN A 555 31.18 -0.91 18.23
C ASN A 555 31.15 0.64 18.25
N ASP A 556 29.97 1.24 18.39
CA ASP A 556 29.65 2.68 18.28
C ASP A 556 29.77 3.28 16.88
N ASP A 557 30.13 2.50 15.86
CA ASP A 557 29.94 2.92 14.47
C ASP A 557 28.43 3.08 14.20
N PHE A 558 28.08 3.77 13.12
CA PHE A 558 26.68 4.04 12.84
C PHE A 558 26.37 4.02 11.35
N ILE A 559 25.12 3.72 11.04
CA ILE A 559 24.58 3.71 9.70
C ILE A 559 23.49 4.77 9.64
N ILE A 560 23.57 5.67 8.66
CA ILE A 560 22.46 6.57 8.33
C ILE A 560 21.75 6.04 7.08
N SER A 561 20.44 6.18 7.04
CA SER A 561 19.65 5.83 5.86
C SER A 561 18.67 6.95 5.49
N GLY A 562 18.39 7.08 4.20
CA GLY A 562 17.56 8.14 3.67
C GLY A 562 17.54 8.16 2.15
N HIS A 563 17.66 9.34 1.55
CA HIS A 563 17.72 9.49 0.10
C HIS A 563 18.67 10.59 -0.36
N GLU A 564 19.09 10.49 -1.61
CA GLU A 564 19.85 11.51 -2.32
C GLU A 564 19.11 11.97 -3.58
N TYR A 565 19.47 13.16 -4.06
CA TYR A 565 18.96 13.71 -5.31
C TYR A 565 20.05 13.65 -6.40
N ASP A 566 19.70 13.08 -7.56
CA ASP A 566 20.61 12.84 -8.69
C ASP A 566 20.77 14.03 -9.65
N GLY A 567 20.37 15.24 -9.24
CA GLY A 567 20.35 16.45 -10.06
C GLY A 567 19.17 16.58 -11.03
N ASN A 568 18.44 15.50 -11.32
CA ASN A 568 17.19 15.53 -12.10
C ASN A 568 15.93 15.49 -11.20
N SER A 569 16.10 15.77 -9.89
CA SER A 569 15.05 15.66 -8.86
C SER A 569 14.50 14.23 -8.65
N TYR A 570 15.22 13.19 -9.10
CA TYR A 570 14.92 11.82 -8.69
C TYR A 570 15.57 11.54 -7.34
N GLN A 571 14.82 10.89 -6.46
CA GLN A 571 15.30 10.43 -5.17
C GLN A 571 15.86 9.03 -5.35
N ASN A 572 17.11 8.79 -4.94
CA ASN A 572 17.67 7.45 -4.84
C ASN A 572 17.79 7.09 -3.37
N ALA A 573 17.51 5.85 -3.01
CA ALA A 573 17.70 5.42 -1.63
C ALA A 573 19.20 5.41 -1.32
N LEU A 574 19.54 5.91 -0.13
CA LEU A 574 20.90 6.07 0.32
C LEU A 574 21.09 5.43 1.70
N VAL A 575 22.23 4.74 1.86
CA VAL A 575 22.73 4.23 3.13
C VAL A 575 24.20 4.58 3.23
N ALA A 576 24.64 5.14 4.34
CA ALA A 576 26.06 5.43 4.58
C ALA A 576 26.54 4.78 5.88
N TYR A 577 27.62 4.00 5.78
CA TYR A 577 28.33 3.44 6.94
C TYR A 577 29.35 4.46 7.41
N CYS A 578 29.23 4.87 8.65
CA CYS A 578 30.10 5.85 9.29
C CYS A 578 30.78 5.25 10.52
N LYS A 579 32.02 5.66 10.76
CA LYS A 579 32.76 5.32 11.97
C LYS A 579 32.30 6.18 13.14
N LYS A 580 32.48 5.70 14.37
CA LYS A 580 32.07 6.38 15.61
C LYS A 580 32.64 7.78 15.83
N ASP A 581 33.73 8.12 15.13
CA ASP A 581 34.40 9.42 15.13
C ASP A 581 33.83 10.39 14.09
N GLY A 582 32.78 10.03 13.35
CA GLY A 582 32.06 10.94 12.46
C GLY A 582 32.73 11.11 11.10
N ILE A 583 33.25 10.03 10.54
CA ILE A 583 33.76 9.96 9.16
C ILE A 583 33.18 8.73 8.45
N LEU A 584 33.15 8.76 7.11
CA LEU A 584 32.72 7.60 6.32
C LEU A 584 33.67 6.40 6.53
N ASN A 585 33.09 5.21 6.59
CA ASN A 585 33.85 3.97 6.62
C ASN A 585 34.08 3.47 5.19
N GLU A 586 35.12 3.98 4.55
CA GLU A 586 35.44 3.70 3.15
C GLU A 586 35.72 2.22 2.81
N LYS A 587 35.88 1.36 3.83
CA LYS A 587 36.01 -0.09 3.64
C LYS A 587 34.71 -0.73 3.14
N TYR A 588 33.58 -0.12 3.42
CA TYR A 588 32.26 -0.64 3.06
C TYR A 588 31.67 0.16 1.90
N PHE A 589 30.83 -0.49 1.11
CA PHE A 589 30.17 0.10 -0.07
C PHE A 589 31.16 0.77 -1.05
N ASN A 590 30.72 1.80 -1.77
CA ASN A 590 31.58 2.63 -2.61
C ASN A 590 32.01 3.87 -1.81
N ASN A 591 33.14 3.77 -1.09
CA ASN A 591 33.65 4.81 -0.19
C ASN A 591 32.70 5.15 0.98
N GLY A 592 32.10 4.12 1.59
CA GLY A 592 31.23 4.27 2.76
C GLY A 592 29.79 4.63 2.44
N ILE A 593 29.44 4.84 1.16
CA ILE A 593 28.08 5.16 0.72
C ILE A 593 27.56 4.11 -0.26
N LEU A 594 26.31 3.72 -0.05
CA LEU A 594 25.51 2.92 -0.96
C LEU A 594 24.34 3.77 -1.45
N SER A 595 24.24 3.94 -2.76
CA SER A 595 23.08 4.53 -3.43
C SER A 595 22.47 3.52 -4.38
N PHE A 596 21.14 3.44 -4.40
CA PHE A 596 20.41 2.56 -5.31
C PHE A 596 19.05 3.14 -5.70
N THR A 597 18.60 2.77 -6.89
CA THR A 597 17.36 3.23 -7.49
C THR A 597 16.68 2.10 -8.25
N ASN A 598 15.38 2.26 -8.52
CA ASN A 598 14.59 1.33 -9.34
C ASN A 598 13.83 2.10 -10.43
N ASN A 599 14.52 3.02 -11.11
CA ASN A 599 13.96 3.92 -12.13
C ASN A 599 12.76 4.78 -11.65
N ASN A 600 12.61 4.89 -10.32
CA ASN A 600 11.55 5.60 -9.61
C ASN A 600 12.15 6.29 -8.39
N LYS A 601 11.46 7.31 -7.86
CA LYS A 601 11.88 7.96 -6.63
C LYS A 601 11.88 6.93 -5.49
N CYS A 602 13.03 6.68 -4.88
CA CYS A 602 13.23 5.73 -3.81
C CYS A 602 13.86 6.43 -2.60
N SER A 603 13.47 6.03 -1.39
CA SER A 603 14.08 6.47 -0.14
C SER A 603 14.23 5.28 0.79
N ALA A 604 15.41 5.09 1.37
CA ALA A 604 15.54 4.25 2.54
C ALA A 604 14.84 4.95 3.72
N LYS A 605 14.03 4.20 4.45
CA LYS A 605 13.21 4.71 5.58
C LYS A 605 13.67 4.16 6.91
N LYS A 606 14.26 2.98 6.89
CA LYS A 606 14.72 2.32 8.09
C LYS A 606 15.85 1.35 7.77
N THR A 607 16.78 1.21 8.70
CA THR A 607 17.82 0.18 8.66
C THR A 607 17.78 -0.68 9.92
N MET A 608 18.07 -1.96 9.77
CA MET A 608 18.15 -2.88 10.91
C MET A 608 19.25 -3.92 10.69
N LEU A 609 19.95 -4.29 11.75
CA LEU A 609 20.83 -5.45 11.75
C LEU A 609 20.04 -6.70 12.12
N ILE A 610 20.26 -7.75 11.35
CA ILE A 610 19.60 -9.05 11.50
C ILE A 610 20.65 -10.12 11.29
N LYS A 611 20.94 -10.93 12.31
CA LYS A 611 21.94 -12.02 12.22
C LYS A 611 23.29 -11.53 11.64
N ASN A 612 23.67 -10.29 11.96
CA ASN A 612 24.84 -9.53 11.47
C ASN A 612 24.75 -8.99 10.03
N ASP A 613 23.66 -9.26 9.32
CA ASP A 613 23.41 -8.69 8.01
C ASP A 613 22.65 -7.36 8.14
N LEU A 614 22.99 -6.40 7.28
CA LEU A 614 22.26 -5.14 7.20
C LEU A 614 21.05 -5.26 6.27
N TYR A 615 19.88 -4.94 6.80
CA TYR A 615 18.63 -4.81 6.04
C TYR A 615 18.21 -3.36 5.91
N VAL A 616 17.84 -2.98 4.69
CA VAL A 616 17.40 -1.62 4.34
C VAL A 616 15.95 -1.66 3.86
N PHE A 617 15.05 -0.99 4.57
CA PHE A 617 13.64 -0.90 4.23
C PHE A 617 13.38 0.38 3.43
N THR A 618 12.75 0.26 2.26
CA THR A 618 12.61 1.39 1.31
C THR A 618 11.17 1.77 0.96
N GLU A 619 10.97 3.06 0.66
CA GLU A 619 9.77 3.65 0.06
C GLU A 619 10.02 4.02 -1.40
N TYR A 620 9.10 3.68 -2.30
CA TYR A 620 9.14 4.09 -3.70
C TYR A 620 7.96 5.01 -4.00
N ASN A 621 8.25 6.24 -4.39
CA ASN A 621 7.30 7.10 -5.08
C ASN A 621 7.35 6.76 -6.58
N ILE A 622 6.40 5.95 -7.02
CA ILE A 622 6.31 5.60 -8.42
C ILE A 622 5.33 6.56 -9.08
N SER A 623 5.78 7.19 -10.17
CA SER A 623 4.91 8.05 -10.98
C SER A 623 4.40 7.25 -12.18
N TYR A 624 3.08 7.11 -12.33
CA TYR A 624 2.44 6.42 -13.46
C TYR A 624 1.45 7.35 -14.20
N GLY A 625 0.97 6.92 -15.37
CA GLY A 625 -0.07 7.60 -16.15
C GLY A 625 0.42 8.37 -17.38
N HIS A 626 -0.49 8.63 -18.32
CA HIS A 626 -0.24 9.48 -19.49
C HIS A 626 0.21 10.87 -18.98
N ASN A 627 1.43 11.29 -19.29
CA ASN A 627 2.09 12.52 -18.80
C ASN A 627 2.58 12.52 -17.33
N ASN A 628 2.85 11.37 -16.70
CA ASN A 628 3.44 11.28 -15.34
C ASN A 628 2.64 12.01 -14.23
N ARG A 629 1.31 12.05 -14.35
CA ARG A 629 0.44 12.83 -13.44
C ARG A 629 0.06 12.13 -12.14
N ILE A 630 0.16 10.80 -12.08
CA ILE A 630 -0.18 10.02 -10.87
C ILE A 630 1.10 9.85 -10.06
N LYS A 631 1.12 10.37 -8.82
CA LYS A 631 2.22 10.18 -7.85
C LYS A 631 1.69 9.42 -6.66
N THR A 632 2.22 8.23 -6.40
CA THR A 632 1.79 7.40 -5.27
C THR A 632 2.99 6.65 -4.67
N SER A 633 3.07 6.64 -3.34
CA SER A 633 4.13 6.00 -2.54
C SER A 633 3.78 4.55 -2.22
N ILE A 634 4.64 3.60 -2.59
CA ILE A 634 4.59 2.20 -2.20
C ILE A 634 5.89 1.84 -1.49
N ASN A 635 5.82 1.40 -0.24
CA ASN A 635 6.99 0.90 0.50
C ASN A 635 7.19 -0.58 0.19
N LYS A 636 8.20 -0.90 -0.60
CA LYS A 636 8.57 -2.29 -0.88
C LYS A 636 10.06 -2.45 -0.58
N PHE A 637 10.52 -3.68 -0.45
CA PHE A 637 11.93 -4.04 -0.32
C PHE A 637 12.54 -3.86 1.09
N ALA A 638 13.00 -5.00 1.61
CA ALA A 638 14.14 -5.09 2.49
C ALA A 638 15.31 -5.62 1.64
N LEU A 639 16.41 -4.87 1.56
CA LEU A 639 17.62 -5.30 0.86
C LEU A 639 18.64 -5.82 1.88
N GLN A 640 19.09 -7.06 1.72
CA GLN A 640 20.27 -7.56 2.41
C GLN A 640 21.51 -6.99 1.71
N VAL A 641 22.35 -6.28 2.46
CA VAL A 641 23.45 -5.50 1.87
C VAL A 641 24.81 -6.17 2.00
N PHE A 642 25.08 -6.85 3.12
CA PHE A 642 26.29 -7.66 3.32
C PHE A 642 26.09 -8.61 4.49
#